data_AF-A0A832VXR9-F1
#
_entry.id   AF-A0A832VXR9-F1
#
_cell.length_a   1.000
_cell.length_b   1.000
_cell.length_c   1.000
_cell.angle_alpha   90.00
_cell.angle_beta   90.00
_cell.angle_gamma   90.00
#
_symmetry.space_group_name_H-M   'P 1'
#
loop_
_entity.id
_entity.type
_entity.pdbx_description
1 polymer ?
#
loop_
_entity_poly.entity_id
_entity_poly.type
_entity_poly.pdbx_seq_one_letter_code
_entity_poly.pdbx_strand_id
1 'polypeptide(L)'
;MDGKELIMKIQEEVKRQREIGGIWEGYCNLQKLASGDIWESATRYIYELLQNAEDAKAKEFRIYISKQRIKVVHNGDPFTEDDVRNICYAMSKKDPNETIGYLGVGFRSVFAVTDRQEIYSGEFMFRFDREECVREFGEDSLFYFYPYWIEQTVESIDLGKTTFVIPFKSEEFFDKSIEELKKLGASSLLFLRNIKNISIHNEEDGTTRTCSITQIGDLTPLLQNEDIKIGKFLLVEGGTATRFLVFRGVFQVPDNIRSDGETKRAKRGDVKSREISIAIQLDEQENLMPTKGYICSFFPIEERKINFLVHADFIVQAGRVALLDNKWNRWMMEKAREVAEAAYHYFQENPEKPEWVEQSLLIFEEREISEKYDDIFEKPLFEVTKNPKVICIEGNKCPLDEVIKITEETEELIKKGYIKCSDVEIISKEKKHLIRKDYPTGGRKVEELSVDKINTEEFIKAKIDKKKGIKFLIDFYPVYKKALEKRYAHYRQDQREGFIKNDLGRLLVIDRNGNIKKQNEVWIEPDMKIFDELKSKGIEVDETQILSEYTLIDKELWSRGKDYLPRVNKITQQMIVKKCILPKIKISSEHPSKDDILSWTYILKSYNSYPKDEIWVIDDNGQVRKSSEIFLSDKYNSIYCVQKFDLPNINYLSEEYLKLDNDPDGWKKFFENTSMKGYRKFDYEDYIKKEVLPVLKDGEKIKSLTDSIVINYTQAIVECEVDINEPIFVVLKDGSRAMSNSEIYFPNEYSPKQNWENQSIIGLKFISSEYIGSDVSKWKEFFKKIGVKEEASGEMIEEFGKNIVKKKFETEGYKVEPYGGKADLKATKEILTIFIEVRSKSSGDITDESLDSEKAKFAEEQKDNFYLARVINIPDAPYIYLLKNPANCEEIALEMKIPKSVIEKYSEKINAKDLIKGD
;
A
#
# COMPACT_ATOMS: atom_id res chain seq x y z
N MET A 1 -14.65 -54.66 70.70
CA MET A 1 -15.52 -54.01 71.70
C MET A 1 -16.85 -53.79 71.01
N ASP A 2 -18.01 -53.93 71.67
CA ASP A 2 -19.27 -53.55 70.98
C ASP A 2 -19.19 -52.05 70.61
N GLY A 3 -19.73 -51.66 69.45
CA GLY A 3 -19.65 -50.27 68.97
C GLY A 3 -20.15 -49.26 70.01
N LYS A 4 -21.19 -49.61 70.76
CA LYS A 4 -21.75 -48.80 71.85
C LYS A 4 -20.77 -48.65 73.02
N GLU A 5 -20.12 -49.74 73.42
CA GLU A 5 -19.10 -49.73 74.47
C GLU A 5 -17.92 -48.82 74.11
N LEU A 6 -17.48 -48.82 72.84
CA LEU A 6 -16.39 -47.94 72.40
C LEU A 6 -16.80 -46.47 72.49
N ILE A 7 -18.01 -46.13 72.04
CA ILE A 7 -18.51 -44.75 72.11
C ILE A 7 -18.59 -44.29 73.57
N MET A 8 -19.12 -45.12 74.48
CA MET A 8 -19.15 -44.81 75.92
C MET A 8 -17.73 -44.61 76.48
N LYS A 9 -16.77 -45.45 76.09
CA LYS A 9 -15.37 -45.30 76.51
C LYS A 9 -14.75 -43.99 76.01
N ILE A 10 -15.03 -43.59 74.76
CA ILE A 10 -14.59 -42.30 74.21
C ILE A 10 -15.22 -41.14 74.98
N GLN A 11 -16.52 -41.23 75.31
CA GLN A 11 -17.20 -40.22 76.12
C GLN A 11 -16.57 -40.03 77.49
N GLU A 12 -16.25 -41.13 78.20
CA GLU A 12 -15.54 -41.09 79.49
C GLU A 12 -14.14 -40.50 79.36
N GLU A 13 -13.41 -40.86 78.30
CA GLU A 13 -12.08 -40.33 78.00
C GLU A 13 -12.13 -38.82 77.76
N VAL A 14 -13.06 -38.32 76.94
CA VAL A 14 -13.23 -36.88 76.69
C VAL A 14 -13.65 -36.12 77.95
N LYS A 15 -14.56 -36.67 78.77
CA LYS A 15 -14.95 -36.08 80.07
C LYS A 15 -13.76 -35.96 81.02
N ARG A 16 -12.96 -37.03 81.14
CA ARG A 16 -11.74 -37.03 81.97
C ARG A 16 -10.71 -36.01 81.49
N GLN A 17 -10.50 -35.90 80.18
CA GLN A 17 -9.59 -34.91 79.60
C GLN A 17 -10.06 -33.47 79.84
N ARG A 18 -11.37 -33.22 79.84
CA ARG A 18 -11.96 -31.92 80.19
C ARG A 18 -11.67 -31.54 81.64
N GLU A 19 -11.81 -32.49 82.58
CA GLU A 19 -11.55 -32.27 84.01
C GLU A 19 -10.08 -31.96 84.32
N ILE A 20 -9.14 -32.53 83.55
CA ILE A 20 -7.68 -32.31 83.72
C ILE A 20 -7.26 -30.89 83.31
N GLY A 21 -7.91 -30.30 82.29
CA GLY A 21 -7.68 -28.91 81.84
C GLY A 21 -6.33 -28.62 81.17
N GLY A 22 -6.15 -27.40 80.65
CA GLY A 22 -4.87 -26.86 80.14
C GLY A 22 -4.45 -27.31 78.74
N ILE A 23 -3.91 -28.53 78.59
CA ILE A 23 -3.39 -29.04 77.30
C ILE A 23 -4.52 -29.44 76.36
N TRP A 24 -5.54 -30.11 76.90
CA TRP A 24 -6.72 -30.54 76.14
C TRP A 24 -7.55 -29.35 75.63
N GLU A 25 -7.67 -28.31 76.44
CA GLU A 25 -8.37 -27.07 76.06
C GLU A 25 -7.60 -26.31 74.97
N GLY A 26 -6.28 -26.22 75.07
CA GLY A 26 -5.41 -25.70 74.01
C GLY A 26 -5.50 -26.51 72.70
N TYR A 27 -5.55 -27.84 72.80
CA TYR A 27 -5.75 -28.74 71.67
C TYR A 27 -7.13 -28.52 71.01
N CYS A 28 -8.20 -28.45 71.80
CA CYS A 28 -9.56 -28.19 71.32
C CYS A 28 -9.65 -26.81 70.63
N ASN A 29 -9.01 -25.78 71.20
CA ASN A 29 -9.00 -24.43 70.61
C ASN A 29 -8.17 -24.35 69.32
N LEU A 30 -7.02 -25.04 69.23
CA LEU A 30 -6.25 -25.17 67.98
C LEU A 30 -7.04 -25.88 66.89
N GLN A 31 -7.78 -26.92 67.23
CA GLN A 31 -8.64 -27.65 66.29
C GLN A 31 -9.89 -26.85 65.90
N LYS A 32 -10.45 -26.03 66.80
CA LYS A 32 -11.50 -25.05 66.47
C LYS A 32 -10.98 -23.97 65.52
N LEU A 33 -9.78 -23.44 65.73
CA LEU A 33 -9.13 -22.48 64.83
C LEU A 33 -8.76 -23.11 63.48
N ALA A 34 -8.24 -24.34 63.48
CA ALA A 34 -8.02 -25.08 62.23
C ALA A 34 -9.34 -25.33 61.49
N SER A 35 -10.42 -25.65 62.22
CA SER A 35 -11.76 -25.75 61.63
C SER A 35 -12.32 -24.37 61.22
N GLY A 36 -11.83 -23.29 61.84
CA GLY A 36 -12.16 -21.84 61.81
C GLY A 36 -11.53 -20.99 60.69
N ASP A 37 -10.28 -21.29 60.33
CA ASP A 37 -9.54 -20.62 59.25
C ASP A 37 -9.75 -21.33 57.90
N ILE A 38 -10.39 -22.51 57.90
CA ILE A 38 -10.77 -23.29 56.70
C ILE A 38 -12.13 -22.81 56.11
N TRP A 39 -12.74 -21.74 56.64
CA TRP A 39 -14.12 -21.31 56.35
C TRP A 39 -14.38 -20.71 54.95
N GLU A 40 -13.42 -20.67 54.05
CA GLU A 40 -13.69 -20.28 52.65
C GLU A 40 -14.32 -21.40 51.79
N SER A 41 -14.45 -22.64 52.27
CA SER A 41 -14.92 -23.73 51.41
C SER A 41 -15.93 -24.65 52.11
N ALA A 42 -17.17 -24.18 52.20
CA ALA A 42 -18.37 -25.02 52.38
C ALA A 42 -18.51 -26.14 51.30
N THR A 43 -17.59 -26.16 50.34
CA THR A 43 -17.56 -26.99 49.14
C THR A 43 -16.62 -28.19 49.24
N ARG A 44 -15.76 -28.27 50.27
CA ARG A 44 -14.71 -29.29 50.37
C ARG A 44 -15.16 -30.64 50.94
N TYR A 45 -16.21 -30.67 51.75
CA TYR A 45 -16.55 -31.87 52.54
C TYR A 45 -16.97 -33.07 51.70
N ILE A 46 -17.66 -32.86 50.56
CA ILE A 46 -18.05 -33.94 49.63
C ILE A 46 -16.80 -34.66 49.10
N TYR A 47 -15.74 -33.90 48.80
CA TYR A 47 -14.49 -34.46 48.28
C TYR A 47 -13.71 -35.24 49.34
N GLU A 48 -13.69 -34.74 50.57
CA GLU A 48 -13.05 -35.44 51.69
C GLU A 48 -13.80 -36.75 51.99
N LEU A 49 -15.14 -36.75 51.92
CA LEU A 49 -15.94 -37.98 52.03
C LEU A 49 -15.69 -38.96 50.87
N LEU A 50 -15.54 -38.47 49.64
CA LEU A 50 -15.19 -39.31 48.49
C LEU A 50 -13.79 -39.94 48.65
N GLN A 51 -12.80 -39.16 49.10
CA GLN A 51 -11.47 -39.68 49.41
C GLN A 51 -11.49 -40.72 50.52
N ASN A 52 -12.28 -40.48 51.58
CA ASN A 52 -12.43 -41.46 52.66
C ASN A 52 -13.03 -42.77 52.13
N ALA A 53 -14.01 -42.70 51.24
CA ALA A 53 -14.58 -43.88 50.58
C ALA A 53 -13.56 -44.59 49.67
N GLU A 54 -12.76 -43.83 48.91
CA GLU A 54 -11.70 -44.36 48.05
C GLU A 54 -10.59 -45.07 48.85
N ASP A 55 -10.17 -44.48 49.98
CA ASP A 55 -9.22 -45.06 50.93
C ASP A 55 -9.78 -46.32 51.59
N ALA A 56 -11.10 -46.34 51.88
CA ALA A 56 -11.83 -47.51 52.33
C ALA A 56 -12.10 -48.52 51.21
N LYS A 57 -11.46 -48.37 50.04
CA LYS A 57 -11.56 -49.28 48.89
C LYS A 57 -12.98 -49.46 48.34
N ALA A 58 -13.86 -48.48 48.57
CA ALA A 58 -15.21 -48.49 48.05
C ALA A 58 -15.24 -48.64 46.53
N LYS A 59 -16.23 -49.36 46.01
CA LYS A 59 -16.50 -49.46 44.57
C LYS A 59 -17.62 -48.53 44.13
N GLU A 60 -18.52 -48.19 45.04
CA GLU A 60 -19.68 -47.34 44.81
C GLU A 60 -19.74 -46.20 45.84
N PHE A 61 -20.06 -45.00 45.36
CA PHE A 61 -20.28 -43.80 46.17
C PHE A 61 -21.60 -43.15 45.77
N ARG A 62 -22.57 -43.13 46.68
CA ARG A 62 -23.93 -42.64 46.42
C ARG A 62 -24.23 -41.43 47.27
N ILE A 63 -24.82 -40.41 46.68
CA ILE A 63 -25.19 -39.15 47.32
C ILE A 63 -26.69 -38.97 47.14
N TYR A 64 -27.39 -38.65 48.23
CA TYR A 64 -28.78 -38.23 48.23
C TYR A 64 -28.82 -36.84 48.83
N ILE A 65 -29.36 -35.86 48.11
CA ILE A 65 -29.38 -34.47 48.55
C ILE A 65 -30.81 -33.92 48.50
N SER A 66 -31.20 -33.24 49.59
CA SER A 66 -32.42 -32.46 49.72
C SER A 66 -32.10 -31.12 50.39
N LYS A 67 -33.04 -30.18 50.40
CA LYS A 67 -32.89 -28.90 51.13
C LYS A 67 -32.64 -29.09 52.62
N GLN A 68 -33.06 -30.24 53.17
CA GLN A 68 -32.89 -30.56 54.58
C GLN A 68 -31.52 -31.18 54.88
N ARG A 69 -30.98 -32.02 53.99
CA ARG A 69 -29.77 -32.78 54.28
C ARG A 69 -29.04 -33.28 53.04
N ILE A 70 -27.77 -33.61 53.21
CA ILE A 70 -27.05 -34.51 52.31
C ILE A 70 -26.76 -35.83 53.02
N LYS A 71 -26.98 -36.94 52.31
CA LYS A 71 -26.65 -38.29 52.75
C LYS A 71 -25.66 -38.91 51.78
N VAL A 72 -24.54 -39.40 52.30
CA VAL A 72 -23.49 -40.05 51.52
C VAL A 72 -23.40 -41.51 51.96
N VAL A 73 -23.42 -42.43 51.00
CA VAL A 73 -23.39 -43.88 51.24
C VAL A 73 -22.30 -44.51 50.38
N HIS A 74 -21.41 -45.32 50.97
CA HIS A 74 -20.43 -46.10 50.22
C HIS A 74 -20.31 -47.54 50.72
N ASN A 75 -19.83 -48.43 49.84
CA ASN A 75 -19.67 -49.87 50.12
C ASN A 75 -18.21 -50.27 50.40
N GLY A 76 -17.37 -49.31 50.80
CA GLY A 76 -16.02 -49.59 51.28
C GLY A 76 -15.97 -50.32 52.62
N ASP A 77 -14.77 -50.60 53.07
CA ASP A 77 -14.48 -51.23 54.36
C ASP A 77 -15.17 -50.44 55.50
N PRO A 78 -15.89 -51.11 56.41
CA PRO A 78 -16.53 -50.45 57.54
C PRO A 78 -15.49 -49.89 58.51
N PHE A 79 -15.89 -48.89 59.29
CA PHE A 79 -15.04 -48.27 60.30
C PHE A 79 -14.48 -49.29 61.27
N THR A 80 -13.22 -49.09 61.63
CA THR A 80 -12.55 -49.78 62.74
C THR A 80 -12.63 -48.94 64.03
N GLU A 81 -12.28 -49.54 65.17
CA GLU A 81 -12.18 -48.80 66.43
C GLU A 81 -11.21 -47.60 66.31
N ASP A 82 -10.12 -47.77 65.54
CA ASP A 82 -9.15 -46.71 65.27
C ASP A 82 -9.74 -45.59 64.40
N ASP A 83 -10.59 -45.91 63.41
CA ASP A 83 -11.25 -44.89 62.58
C ASP A 83 -12.20 -44.01 63.40
N VAL A 84 -12.98 -44.63 64.28
CA VAL A 84 -13.88 -43.91 65.21
C VAL A 84 -13.07 -43.00 66.12
N ARG A 85 -11.97 -43.50 66.70
CA ARG A 85 -11.05 -42.69 67.53
C ARG A 85 -10.41 -41.57 66.72
N ASN A 86 -9.97 -41.84 65.50
CA ASN A 86 -9.34 -40.84 64.61
C ASN A 86 -10.32 -39.72 64.25
N ILE A 87 -11.60 -40.03 64.05
CA ILE A 87 -12.66 -39.05 63.81
C ILE A 87 -12.97 -38.22 65.06
N CYS A 88 -13.08 -38.85 66.23
CA CYS A 88 -13.34 -38.13 67.49
C CYS A 88 -12.15 -37.24 67.89
N TYR A 89 -10.92 -37.76 67.82
CA TYR A 89 -9.71 -37.09 68.29
C TYR A 89 -8.88 -36.42 67.18
N ALA A 90 -9.37 -36.33 65.94
CA ALA A 90 -8.66 -35.71 64.81
C ALA A 90 -7.18 -36.14 64.64
N MET A 91 -6.86 -37.41 64.97
CA MET A 91 -5.54 -38.00 64.77
C MET A 91 -5.57 -38.88 63.51
N SER A 92 -4.56 -38.81 62.65
CA SER A 92 -4.45 -39.70 61.47
C SER A 92 -3.16 -40.50 61.57
N LYS A 93 -3.26 -41.83 61.64
CA LYS A 93 -2.11 -42.76 61.58
C LYS A 93 -1.94 -43.46 60.22
N LYS A 94 -2.72 -43.07 59.21
CA LYS A 94 -2.68 -43.68 57.86
C LYS A 94 -1.31 -43.51 57.18
N ASP A 95 -0.86 -44.55 56.47
CA ASP A 95 0.37 -44.51 55.68
C ASP A 95 0.16 -43.61 54.43
N PRO A 96 0.90 -42.49 54.31
CA PRO A 96 0.80 -41.62 53.15
C PRO A 96 1.30 -42.29 51.86
N ASN A 97 1.96 -43.46 51.90
CA ASN A 97 2.35 -44.20 50.70
C ASN A 97 1.16 -44.91 50.04
N GLU A 98 0.19 -45.38 50.84
CA GLU A 98 -0.97 -46.15 50.35
C GLU A 98 -2.23 -45.31 50.20
N THR A 99 -2.36 -44.26 51.00
CA THR A 99 -3.55 -43.38 51.05
C THR A 99 -3.18 -41.95 50.73
N ILE A 100 -4.14 -41.22 50.15
CA ILE A 100 -3.95 -39.81 49.78
C ILE A 100 -4.71 -38.89 50.76
N GLY A 101 -5.77 -39.40 51.39
CA GLY A 101 -6.52 -38.71 52.45
C GLY A 101 -5.92 -38.92 53.85
N TYR A 102 -6.07 -37.91 54.74
CA TYR A 102 -5.78 -38.04 56.16
C TYR A 102 -7.10 -38.09 56.94
N LEU A 103 -7.51 -39.30 57.36
CA LEU A 103 -8.75 -39.48 58.13
C LEU A 103 -8.67 -38.68 59.44
N GLY A 104 -9.71 -37.90 59.75
CA GLY A 104 -9.81 -37.12 61.00
C GLY A 104 -9.55 -35.61 60.86
N VAL A 105 -8.65 -35.15 59.97
CA VAL A 105 -8.46 -33.70 59.72
C VAL A 105 -9.34 -33.22 58.56
N GLY A 106 -9.43 -34.02 57.48
CA GLY A 106 -10.30 -33.71 56.34
C GLY A 106 -11.79 -33.85 56.65
N PHE A 107 -12.16 -34.83 57.49
CA PHE A 107 -13.54 -35.05 57.94
C PHE A 107 -14.14 -33.84 58.67
N ARG A 108 -13.31 -33.02 59.34
CA ARG A 108 -13.75 -31.80 60.04
C ARG A 108 -14.46 -30.80 59.13
N SER A 109 -14.21 -30.85 57.83
CA SER A 109 -14.89 -30.00 56.84
C SER A 109 -16.42 -30.19 56.81
N VAL A 110 -16.96 -31.34 57.25
CA VAL A 110 -18.41 -31.56 57.38
C VAL A 110 -19.06 -30.55 58.35
N PHE A 111 -18.37 -30.18 59.43
CA PHE A 111 -18.91 -29.22 60.41
C PHE A 111 -19.06 -27.80 59.86
N ALA A 112 -18.51 -27.51 58.69
CA ALA A 112 -18.75 -26.24 58.00
C ALA A 112 -20.21 -26.12 57.54
N VAL A 113 -20.89 -27.24 57.26
CA VAL A 113 -22.25 -27.26 56.68
C VAL A 113 -23.32 -27.78 57.64
N THR A 114 -22.92 -28.39 58.75
CA THR A 114 -23.85 -28.96 59.74
C THR A 114 -23.45 -28.74 61.19
N ASP A 115 -24.45 -28.61 62.05
CA ASP A 115 -24.33 -28.68 63.51
C ASP A 115 -24.73 -30.06 64.07
N ARG A 116 -25.09 -31.01 63.19
CA ARG A 116 -25.47 -32.37 63.54
C ARG A 116 -25.07 -33.34 62.43
N GLN A 117 -24.16 -34.27 62.70
CA GLN A 117 -23.65 -35.24 61.73
C GLN A 117 -23.83 -36.65 62.28
N GLU A 118 -24.56 -37.53 61.58
CA GLU A 118 -24.81 -38.92 61.98
C GLU A 118 -24.01 -39.90 61.11
N ILE A 119 -23.24 -40.78 61.75
CA ILE A 119 -22.37 -41.78 61.12
C ILE A 119 -22.92 -43.16 61.45
N TYR A 120 -23.07 -43.97 60.41
CA TYR A 120 -23.44 -45.37 60.50
C TYR A 120 -22.43 -46.20 59.72
N SER A 121 -21.73 -47.12 60.37
CA SER A 121 -20.78 -48.01 59.69
C SER A 121 -20.58 -49.29 60.49
N GLY A 122 -21.07 -50.43 59.97
CA GLY A 122 -20.97 -51.70 60.69
C GLY A 122 -21.66 -51.62 62.06
N GLU A 123 -20.90 -51.89 63.12
CA GLU A 123 -21.38 -51.82 64.51
C GLU A 123 -21.39 -50.40 65.11
N PHE A 124 -20.89 -49.38 64.40
CA PHE A 124 -20.76 -48.03 64.92
C PHE A 124 -21.93 -47.14 64.44
N MET A 125 -22.76 -46.70 65.39
CA MET A 125 -23.91 -45.81 65.14
C MET A 125 -23.86 -44.62 66.10
N PHE A 126 -23.27 -43.51 65.64
CA PHE A 126 -23.04 -42.35 66.50
C PHE A 126 -23.20 -41.02 65.75
N ARG A 127 -23.50 -39.95 66.47
CA ARG A 127 -23.62 -38.60 65.95
C ARG A 127 -22.76 -37.62 66.72
N PHE A 128 -22.38 -36.53 66.06
CA PHE A 128 -21.98 -35.30 66.73
C PHE A 128 -23.16 -34.34 66.66
N ASP A 129 -23.56 -33.74 67.79
CA ASP A 129 -24.73 -32.86 67.87
C ASP A 129 -24.41 -31.67 68.77
N ARG A 130 -24.42 -30.46 68.20
CA ARG A 130 -24.05 -29.23 68.92
C ARG A 130 -25.05 -28.92 70.02
N GLU A 131 -26.34 -29.10 69.75
CA GLU A 131 -27.40 -28.79 70.69
C GLU A 131 -27.33 -29.75 71.89
N GLU A 132 -27.11 -31.04 71.64
CA GLU A 132 -26.92 -32.04 72.68
C GLU A 132 -25.66 -31.77 73.53
N CYS A 133 -24.56 -31.38 72.89
CA CYS A 133 -23.34 -30.95 73.57
C CYS A 133 -23.59 -29.75 74.50
N VAL A 134 -24.28 -28.71 74.03
CA VAL A 134 -24.60 -27.53 74.85
C VAL A 134 -25.51 -27.91 76.02
N ARG A 135 -26.49 -28.80 75.80
CA ARG A 135 -27.36 -29.29 76.89
C ARG A 135 -26.60 -30.08 77.95
N GLU A 136 -25.64 -30.93 77.56
CA GLU A 136 -24.87 -31.76 78.50
C GLU A 136 -23.77 -30.97 79.22
N PHE A 137 -23.12 -30.03 78.55
CA PHE A 137 -21.88 -29.40 79.04
C PHE A 137 -21.97 -27.89 79.30
N GLY A 138 -23.07 -27.22 78.94
CA GLY A 138 -23.27 -25.78 79.05
C GLY A 138 -22.56 -24.93 78.00
N GLU A 139 -21.81 -25.56 77.10
CA GLU A 139 -21.03 -24.95 76.02
C GLU A 139 -20.84 -25.96 74.87
N ASP A 140 -20.42 -25.48 73.69
CA ASP A 140 -20.22 -26.31 72.49
C ASP A 140 -18.75 -26.70 72.26
N SER A 141 -17.89 -26.49 73.26
CA SER A 141 -16.44 -26.65 73.12
C SER A 141 -16.04 -28.08 72.71
N LEU A 142 -16.83 -29.07 73.11
CA LEU A 142 -16.65 -30.49 72.85
C LEU A 142 -17.45 -31.02 71.65
N PHE A 143 -18.23 -30.19 70.95
CA PHE A 143 -19.09 -30.62 69.85
C PHE A 143 -18.34 -31.43 68.78
N TYR A 144 -17.11 -31.04 68.49
CA TYR A 144 -16.26 -31.71 67.52
C TYR A 144 -15.72 -33.05 68.05
N PHE A 145 -15.60 -33.27 69.36
CA PHE A 145 -14.86 -34.40 69.92
C PHE A 145 -15.75 -35.45 70.56
N TYR A 146 -16.96 -35.07 70.98
CA TYR A 146 -17.81 -35.89 71.81
C TYR A 146 -18.90 -36.58 70.98
N PRO A 147 -18.79 -37.90 70.73
CA PRO A 147 -19.82 -38.65 70.02
C PRO A 147 -21.00 -39.01 70.93
N TYR A 148 -22.20 -39.01 70.38
CA TYR A 148 -23.44 -39.49 70.99
C TYR A 148 -23.90 -40.77 70.30
N TRP A 149 -24.17 -41.82 71.06
CA TRP A 149 -24.73 -43.05 70.50
C TRP A 149 -26.13 -42.82 69.91
N ILE A 150 -26.45 -43.50 68.82
CA ILE A 150 -27.76 -43.45 68.16
C ILE A 150 -28.53 -44.73 68.51
N GLU A 151 -29.56 -44.61 69.35
CA GLU A 151 -30.39 -45.77 69.74
C GLU A 151 -31.40 -46.17 68.65
N GLN A 152 -31.86 -45.22 67.84
CA GLN A 152 -32.84 -45.44 66.76
C GLN A 152 -32.50 -44.56 65.55
N THR A 153 -32.55 -45.14 64.35
CA THR A 153 -32.32 -44.42 63.10
C THR A 153 -33.58 -43.71 62.64
N VAL A 154 -33.45 -42.45 62.20
CA VAL A 154 -34.59 -41.64 61.73
C VAL A 154 -34.98 -41.99 60.29
N GLU A 155 -34.03 -42.52 59.52
CA GLU A 155 -34.25 -43.03 58.17
C GLU A 155 -33.74 -44.48 58.02
N SER A 156 -34.06 -45.12 56.90
CA SER A 156 -33.60 -46.48 56.58
C SER A 156 -32.09 -46.48 56.28
N ILE A 157 -31.32 -47.22 57.08
CA ILE A 157 -29.86 -47.32 56.99
C ILE A 157 -29.45 -48.77 56.73
N ASP A 158 -28.57 -48.96 55.74
CA ASP A 158 -27.93 -50.25 55.46
C ASP A 158 -26.61 -50.33 56.24
N LEU A 159 -26.59 -51.07 57.34
CA LEU A 159 -25.40 -51.24 58.20
C LEU A 159 -24.27 -52.03 57.53
N GLY A 160 -24.54 -52.70 56.40
CA GLY A 160 -23.50 -53.30 55.55
C GLY A 160 -22.71 -52.26 54.75
N LYS A 161 -23.06 -50.98 54.87
CA LYS A 161 -22.41 -49.84 54.21
C LYS A 161 -22.06 -48.77 55.23
N THR A 162 -21.15 -47.88 54.83
CA THR A 162 -20.90 -46.65 55.58
C THR A 162 -21.84 -45.56 55.07
N THR A 163 -22.61 -44.96 55.97
CA THR A 163 -23.57 -43.89 55.69
C THR A 163 -23.28 -42.67 56.57
N PHE A 164 -23.15 -41.51 55.94
CA PHE A 164 -23.11 -40.21 56.59
C PHE A 164 -24.43 -39.49 56.31
N VAL A 165 -25.11 -39.03 57.36
CA VAL A 165 -26.32 -38.19 57.27
C VAL A 165 -25.99 -36.83 57.85
N ILE A 166 -26.06 -35.80 57.01
CA ILE A 166 -25.58 -34.45 57.28
C ILE A 166 -26.74 -33.45 57.04
N PRO A 167 -27.61 -33.22 58.03
CA PRO A 167 -28.55 -32.12 58.05
C PRO A 167 -27.88 -30.77 57.81
N PHE A 168 -28.42 -29.93 56.92
CA PHE A 168 -27.85 -28.60 56.70
C PHE A 168 -28.25 -27.64 57.83
N LYS A 169 -27.31 -26.82 58.29
CA LYS A 169 -27.61 -25.74 59.27
C LYS A 169 -28.40 -24.58 58.66
N SER A 170 -28.39 -24.42 57.34
CA SER A 170 -29.23 -23.49 56.58
C SER A 170 -29.37 -23.94 55.11
N GLU A 171 -30.42 -23.48 54.42
CA GLU A 171 -30.69 -23.81 53.01
C GLU A 171 -29.58 -23.31 52.05
N GLU A 172 -28.80 -22.29 52.42
CA GLU A 172 -27.65 -21.81 51.63
C GLU A 172 -26.61 -22.92 51.35
N PHE A 173 -26.43 -23.87 52.29
CA PHE A 173 -25.50 -24.98 52.11
C PHE A 173 -26.00 -26.04 51.14
N PHE A 174 -27.31 -26.14 50.94
CA PHE A 174 -27.89 -26.97 49.88
C PHE A 174 -27.47 -26.42 48.51
N ASP A 175 -27.71 -25.14 48.25
CA ASP A 175 -27.36 -24.49 46.97
C ASP A 175 -25.86 -24.62 46.67
N LYS A 176 -25.00 -24.36 47.67
CA LYS A 176 -23.54 -24.53 47.54
C LYS A 176 -23.15 -25.98 47.26
N SER A 177 -23.80 -26.95 47.89
CA SER A 177 -23.52 -28.37 47.68
C SER A 177 -23.96 -28.83 46.29
N ILE A 178 -25.09 -28.31 45.77
CA ILE A 178 -25.54 -28.59 44.40
C ILE A 178 -24.53 -28.09 43.37
N GLU A 179 -24.00 -26.87 43.53
CA GLU A 179 -22.99 -26.32 42.62
C GLU A 179 -21.69 -27.15 42.59
N GLU A 180 -21.27 -27.71 43.72
CA GLU A 180 -20.12 -28.61 43.76
C GLU A 180 -20.41 -29.98 43.18
N LEU A 181 -21.59 -30.53 43.49
CA LEU A 181 -22.02 -31.77 42.89
C LEU A 181 -22.03 -31.64 41.37
N LYS A 182 -22.45 -30.52 40.77
CA LYS A 182 -22.36 -30.32 39.31
C LYS A 182 -20.96 -30.58 38.76
N LYS A 183 -19.89 -30.25 39.50
CA LYS A 183 -18.48 -30.47 39.12
C LYS A 183 -18.01 -31.94 39.27
N LEU A 184 -18.71 -32.76 40.06
CA LEU A 184 -18.45 -34.19 40.26
C LEU A 184 -18.95 -35.04 39.06
N GLY A 185 -18.27 -34.95 37.92
CA GLY A 185 -18.61 -35.67 36.69
C GLY A 185 -17.90 -37.02 36.54
N ALA A 186 -18.15 -37.73 35.43
CA ALA A 186 -17.50 -39.01 35.17
C ALA A 186 -15.97 -38.90 35.00
N SER A 187 -15.45 -37.76 34.56
CA SER A 187 -14.00 -37.52 34.44
C SER A 187 -13.26 -37.66 35.77
N SER A 188 -13.90 -37.39 36.91
CA SER A 188 -13.33 -37.62 38.24
C SER A 188 -12.97 -39.10 38.48
N LEU A 189 -13.67 -40.03 37.83
CA LEU A 189 -13.44 -41.47 37.97
C LEU A 189 -12.17 -41.96 37.26
N LEU A 190 -11.63 -41.22 36.27
CA LEU A 190 -10.39 -41.60 35.54
C LEU A 190 -9.20 -41.80 36.48
N PHE A 191 -9.27 -41.15 37.63
CA PHE A 191 -8.17 -40.95 38.55
C PHE A 191 -8.37 -41.63 39.90
N LEU A 192 -9.53 -42.27 40.12
CA LEU A 192 -9.80 -43.11 41.28
C LEU A 192 -9.39 -44.55 40.99
N ARG A 193 -8.79 -45.22 41.97
CA ARG A 193 -8.31 -46.59 41.85
C ARG A 193 -9.45 -47.57 42.12
N ASN A 194 -10.23 -47.32 43.16
CA ASN A 194 -11.23 -48.25 43.67
C ASN A 194 -12.64 -47.91 43.22
N ILE A 195 -13.09 -46.67 43.40
CA ILE A 195 -14.45 -46.26 43.08
C ILE A 195 -14.65 -46.33 41.57
N LYS A 196 -15.67 -47.10 41.17
CA LYS A 196 -16.05 -47.27 39.75
C LYS A 196 -17.40 -46.64 39.43
N ASN A 197 -18.23 -46.37 40.43
CA ASN A 197 -19.55 -45.79 40.25
C ASN A 197 -19.80 -44.67 41.27
N ILE A 198 -20.28 -43.53 40.78
CA ILE A 198 -20.81 -42.43 41.59
C ILE A 198 -22.26 -42.19 41.18
N SER A 199 -23.20 -42.17 42.14
CA SER A 199 -24.59 -41.78 41.87
C SER A 199 -25.00 -40.60 42.74
N ILE A 200 -25.71 -39.65 42.15
CA ILE A 200 -26.18 -38.42 42.81
C ILE A 200 -27.67 -38.33 42.57
N HIS A 201 -28.44 -38.44 43.64
CA HIS A 201 -29.89 -38.40 43.66
C HIS A 201 -30.31 -37.07 44.30
N ASN A 202 -30.96 -36.20 43.53
CA ASN A 202 -31.58 -35.01 44.07
C ASN A 202 -33.02 -35.35 44.46
N GLU A 203 -33.29 -35.37 45.76
CA GLU A 203 -34.58 -35.72 46.34
C GLU A 203 -35.60 -34.56 46.18
N GLU A 204 -35.16 -33.34 45.86
CA GLU A 204 -36.05 -32.19 45.62
C GLU A 204 -36.78 -32.26 44.28
N ASP A 205 -36.08 -32.65 43.22
CA ASP A 205 -36.61 -32.71 41.84
C ASP A 205 -36.72 -34.14 41.29
N GLY A 206 -36.30 -35.15 42.08
CA GLY A 206 -36.30 -36.56 41.71
C GLY A 206 -35.25 -36.95 40.66
N THR A 207 -34.32 -36.06 40.31
CA THR A 207 -33.30 -36.34 39.29
C THR A 207 -32.20 -37.25 39.84
N THR A 208 -31.64 -38.09 38.97
CA THR A 208 -30.52 -38.97 39.29
C THR A 208 -29.45 -38.86 38.22
N ARG A 209 -28.24 -38.51 38.62
CA ARG A 209 -27.05 -38.55 37.77
C ARG A 209 -26.16 -39.70 38.20
N THR A 210 -25.81 -40.58 37.27
CA THR A 210 -24.90 -41.70 37.52
C THR A 210 -23.68 -41.58 36.61
N CYS A 211 -22.52 -41.69 37.21
CA CYS A 211 -21.21 -41.70 36.57
C CYS A 211 -20.57 -43.07 36.81
N SER A 212 -20.06 -43.72 35.77
CA SER A 212 -19.32 -44.97 35.90
C SER A 212 -18.07 -45.00 35.03
N ILE A 213 -17.08 -45.80 35.45
CA ILE A 213 -15.86 -46.05 34.68
C ILE A 213 -15.64 -47.56 34.53
N THR A 214 -15.34 -47.98 33.30
CA THR A 214 -14.98 -49.35 32.97
C THR A 214 -13.63 -49.37 32.26
N GLN A 215 -12.70 -50.20 32.73
CA GLN A 215 -11.44 -50.43 32.03
C GLN A 215 -11.68 -51.39 30.86
N ILE A 216 -11.21 -51.03 29.67
CA ILE A 216 -11.28 -51.85 28.46
C ILE A 216 -9.89 -52.42 28.19
N GLY A 217 -9.72 -53.72 28.47
CA GLY A 217 -8.44 -54.42 28.36
C GLY A 217 -7.48 -54.16 29.51
N ASP A 218 -6.32 -54.81 29.52
CA ASP A 218 -5.32 -54.67 30.57
C ASP A 218 -4.42 -53.44 30.37
N LEU A 219 -3.88 -52.94 31.48
CA LEU A 219 -2.83 -51.91 31.45
C LEU A 219 -1.53 -52.55 30.97
N THR A 220 -0.98 -52.04 29.87
CA THR A 220 0.24 -52.57 29.25
C THR A 220 1.39 -51.57 29.37
N PRO A 221 2.64 -52.00 29.67
CA PRO A 221 3.79 -51.09 29.68
C PRO A 221 4.10 -50.57 28.27
N LEU A 222 4.56 -49.33 28.16
CA LEU A 222 5.03 -48.79 26.89
C LEU A 222 6.38 -49.40 26.51
N LEU A 223 6.54 -49.76 25.24
CA LEU A 223 7.79 -50.34 24.71
C LEU A 223 9.01 -49.42 24.91
N GLN A 224 8.82 -48.11 24.89
CA GLN A 224 9.88 -47.12 25.05
C GLN A 224 10.13 -46.73 26.51
N ASN A 225 9.20 -47.06 27.42
CA ASN A 225 9.29 -46.70 28.84
C ASN A 225 8.42 -47.65 29.69
N GLU A 226 9.04 -48.67 30.29
CA GLU A 226 8.33 -49.70 31.05
C GLU A 226 7.68 -49.18 32.34
N ASP A 227 8.14 -48.03 32.86
CA ASP A 227 7.58 -47.39 34.05
C ASP A 227 6.22 -46.71 33.78
N ILE A 228 5.87 -46.53 32.50
CA ILE A 228 4.61 -45.94 32.05
C ILE A 228 3.74 -47.02 31.42
N LYS A 229 2.51 -47.15 31.92
CA LYS A 229 1.51 -48.07 31.40
C LYS A 229 0.40 -47.34 30.68
N ILE A 230 -0.14 -47.95 29.62
CA ILE A 230 -1.26 -47.43 28.84
C ILE A 230 -2.47 -48.35 28.98
N GLY A 231 -3.66 -47.76 29.06
CA GLY A 231 -4.93 -48.50 29.04
C GLY A 231 -6.07 -47.66 28.53
N LYS A 232 -7.12 -48.33 28.07
CA LYS A 232 -8.35 -47.69 27.56
C LYS A 232 -9.43 -47.74 28.62
N PHE A 233 -10.16 -46.65 28.79
CA PHE A 233 -11.23 -46.51 29.78
C PHE A 233 -12.48 -45.96 29.11
N LEU A 234 -13.63 -46.50 29.49
CA LEU A 234 -14.95 -46.02 29.10
C LEU A 234 -15.61 -45.34 30.30
N LEU A 235 -15.95 -44.08 30.13
CA LEU A 235 -16.69 -43.28 31.09
C LEU A 235 -18.13 -43.18 30.63
N VAL A 236 -19.09 -43.42 31.51
CA VAL A 236 -20.51 -43.25 31.22
C VAL A 236 -21.09 -42.27 32.22
N GLU A 237 -21.69 -41.18 31.74
CA GLU A 237 -22.42 -40.20 32.55
C GLU A 237 -23.82 -40.01 31.97
N GLY A 238 -24.83 -40.48 32.70
CA GLY A 238 -26.21 -40.51 32.18
C GLY A 238 -26.30 -41.33 30.88
N GLY A 239 -26.70 -40.67 29.79
CA GLY A 239 -26.79 -41.28 28.44
C GLY A 239 -25.52 -41.14 27.59
N THR A 240 -24.49 -40.46 28.09
CA THR A 240 -23.27 -40.15 27.32
C THR A 240 -22.16 -41.13 27.68
N ALA A 241 -21.48 -41.66 26.66
CA ALA A 241 -20.33 -42.55 26.84
C ALA A 241 -19.09 -41.97 26.15
N THR A 242 -18.00 -41.81 26.90
CA THR A 242 -16.75 -41.21 26.41
C THR A 242 -15.58 -42.16 26.65
N ARG A 243 -14.72 -42.33 25.65
CA ARG A 243 -13.53 -43.18 25.75
C ARG A 243 -12.29 -42.34 26.01
N PHE A 244 -11.38 -42.86 26.83
CA PHE A 244 -10.10 -42.25 27.13
C PHE A 244 -8.98 -43.26 26.99
N LEU A 245 -7.86 -42.81 26.46
CA LEU A 245 -6.58 -43.49 26.51
C LEU A 245 -5.77 -42.86 27.65
N VAL A 246 -5.45 -43.65 28.68
CA VAL A 246 -4.81 -43.16 29.90
C VAL A 246 -3.41 -43.74 30.01
N PHE A 247 -2.43 -42.86 30.13
CA PHE A 247 -1.02 -43.16 30.38
C PHE A 247 -0.74 -42.94 31.86
N ARG A 248 -0.26 -43.96 32.56
CA ARG A 248 0.01 -43.93 34.01
C ARG A 248 1.47 -44.26 34.29
N GLY A 249 2.21 -43.32 34.88
CA GLY A 249 3.59 -43.53 35.34
C GLY A 249 3.67 -43.52 36.86
N VAL A 250 4.50 -44.38 37.46
CA VAL A 250 4.79 -44.37 38.90
C VAL A 250 6.24 -43.99 39.13
N PHE A 251 6.47 -42.86 39.80
CA PHE A 251 7.79 -42.26 39.95
C PHE A 251 8.26 -42.26 41.40
N GLN A 252 9.55 -42.53 41.61
CA GLN A 252 10.17 -42.40 42.93
C GLN A 252 10.35 -40.92 43.29
N VAL A 253 9.94 -40.54 44.49
CA VAL A 253 10.05 -39.17 44.99
C VAL A 253 11.48 -38.93 45.51
N PRO A 254 12.23 -37.95 44.97
CA PRO A 254 13.58 -37.66 45.42
C PRO A 254 13.64 -37.15 46.87
N ASP A 255 14.72 -37.47 47.59
CA ASP A 255 14.88 -37.10 49.01
C ASP A 255 14.90 -35.59 49.25
N ASN A 256 15.41 -34.79 48.31
CA ASN A 256 15.40 -33.33 48.39
C ASN A 256 13.98 -32.74 48.27
N ILE A 257 13.05 -33.44 47.63
CA ILE A 257 11.63 -33.08 47.57
C ILE A 257 10.92 -33.54 48.86
N ARG A 258 11.15 -34.77 49.30
CA ARG A 258 10.58 -35.32 50.55
C ARG A 258 10.98 -34.54 51.80
N SER A 259 12.22 -34.06 51.83
CA SER A 259 12.77 -33.32 52.97
C SER A 259 12.31 -31.86 53.03
N ASP A 260 11.69 -31.34 51.97
CA ASP A 260 11.22 -29.96 51.85
C ASP A 260 10.15 -29.60 52.90
N GLY A 261 10.22 -28.35 53.40
CA GLY A 261 9.37 -27.88 54.48
C GLY A 261 7.88 -27.86 54.10
N GLU A 262 7.53 -27.45 52.88
CA GLU A 262 6.14 -27.44 52.41
C GLU A 262 5.62 -28.84 52.16
N THR A 263 6.45 -29.70 51.59
CA THR A 263 6.12 -31.12 51.37
C THR A 263 5.82 -31.82 52.69
N LYS A 264 6.64 -31.60 53.74
CA LYS A 264 6.39 -32.12 55.09
C LYS A 264 5.13 -31.53 55.75
N ARG A 265 4.90 -30.21 55.61
CA ARG A 265 3.67 -29.57 56.11
C ARG A 265 2.41 -30.15 55.47
N ALA A 266 2.50 -30.47 54.17
CA ALA A 266 1.45 -31.17 53.43
C ALA A 266 1.45 -32.70 53.66
N LYS A 267 2.19 -33.18 54.68
CA LYS A 267 2.31 -34.57 55.15
C LYS A 267 2.84 -35.57 54.12
N ARG A 268 3.54 -35.09 53.08
CA ARG A 268 4.10 -35.92 51.99
C ARG A 268 5.57 -36.32 52.20
N GLY A 269 6.18 -36.01 53.34
CA GLY A 269 7.60 -36.27 53.59
C GLY A 269 7.97 -37.77 53.59
N ASP A 270 7.05 -38.63 54.00
CA ASP A 270 7.27 -40.09 54.06
C ASP A 270 6.89 -40.82 52.77
N VAL A 271 6.47 -40.07 51.74
CA VAL A 271 6.06 -40.64 50.45
C VAL A 271 7.28 -41.04 49.64
N LYS A 272 7.37 -42.32 49.27
CA LYS A 272 8.45 -42.89 48.46
C LYS A 272 8.18 -42.82 46.96
N SER A 273 6.93 -43.00 46.55
CA SER A 273 6.54 -42.99 45.14
C SER A 273 5.15 -42.43 44.91
N ARG A 274 4.92 -41.87 43.72
CA ARG A 274 3.61 -41.36 43.29
C ARG A 274 3.29 -41.65 41.85
N GLU A 275 2.00 -41.85 41.61
CA GLU A 275 1.43 -42.06 40.29
C GLU A 275 1.01 -40.73 39.66
N ILE A 276 1.24 -40.62 38.35
CA ILE A 276 0.82 -39.51 37.50
C ILE A 276 0.13 -40.09 36.28
N SER A 277 -0.96 -39.45 35.86
CA SER A 277 -1.75 -39.91 34.72
C SER A 277 -1.98 -38.79 33.69
N ILE A 278 -1.87 -39.12 32.41
CA ILE A 278 -2.32 -38.29 31.29
C ILE A 278 -3.46 -39.01 30.60
N ALA A 279 -4.59 -38.33 30.39
CA ALA A 279 -5.74 -38.91 29.69
C ALA A 279 -6.03 -38.13 28.40
N ILE A 280 -6.03 -38.85 27.27
CA ILE A 280 -6.39 -38.35 25.94
C ILE A 280 -7.76 -38.92 25.57
N GLN A 281 -8.70 -38.08 25.16
CA GLN A 281 -10.02 -38.56 24.74
C GLN A 281 -9.96 -39.24 23.37
N LEU A 282 -10.83 -40.22 23.20
CA LEU A 282 -11.05 -40.94 21.95
C LEU A 282 -12.49 -40.73 21.47
N ASP A 283 -12.67 -40.66 20.15
CA ASP A 283 -14.00 -40.71 19.53
C ASP A 283 -14.58 -42.14 19.46
N GLU A 284 -15.71 -42.29 18.78
CA GLU A 284 -16.37 -43.58 18.61
C GLU A 284 -15.55 -44.57 17.75
N GLN A 285 -14.70 -44.07 16.86
CA GLN A 285 -13.83 -44.81 15.95
C GLN A 285 -12.41 -44.99 16.51
N GLU A 286 -12.18 -44.57 17.75
CA GLU A 286 -10.89 -44.62 18.45
C GLU A 286 -9.83 -43.66 17.88
N ASN A 287 -10.24 -42.56 17.25
CA ASN A 287 -9.37 -41.45 16.89
C ASN A 287 -9.09 -40.56 18.10
N LEU A 288 -7.90 -39.97 18.14
CA LEU A 288 -7.52 -39.00 19.17
C LEU A 288 -8.35 -37.73 19.01
N MET A 289 -8.95 -37.27 20.12
CA MET A 289 -9.69 -36.03 20.18
C MET A 289 -9.05 -35.05 21.16
N PRO A 290 -8.79 -33.80 20.75
CA PRO A 290 -8.40 -32.76 21.70
C PRO A 290 -9.56 -32.48 22.66
N THR A 291 -9.25 -32.34 23.94
CA THR A 291 -10.22 -31.96 24.98
C THR A 291 -9.85 -30.64 25.61
N LYS A 292 -10.75 -30.05 26.41
CA LYS A 292 -10.31 -29.02 27.34
C LYS A 292 -9.28 -29.58 28.31
N GLY A 293 -8.18 -28.88 28.48
CA GLY A 293 -7.09 -29.25 29.37
C GLY A 293 -7.42 -28.92 30.80
N TYR A 294 -7.32 -29.91 31.68
CA TYR A 294 -7.48 -29.69 33.10
C TYR A 294 -6.32 -30.33 33.87
N ILE A 295 -5.81 -29.60 34.86
CA ILE A 295 -5.00 -30.21 35.90
C ILE A 295 -5.93 -30.71 37.00
N CYS A 296 -5.79 -31.99 37.30
CA CYS A 296 -6.60 -32.73 38.25
C CYS A 296 -5.73 -33.22 39.42
N SER A 297 -6.30 -33.15 40.62
CA SER A 297 -5.87 -33.95 41.78
C SER A 297 -7.14 -34.58 42.34
N PHE A 298 -7.52 -35.74 41.82
CA PHE A 298 -8.87 -36.34 41.81
C PHE A 298 -9.94 -35.54 41.05
N PHE A 299 -9.93 -34.21 41.21
CA PHE A 299 -10.86 -33.27 40.61
C PHE A 299 -10.13 -32.23 39.79
N PRO A 300 -10.78 -31.67 38.75
CA PRO A 300 -10.29 -30.47 38.07
C PRO A 300 -10.04 -29.35 39.07
N ILE A 301 -8.82 -28.82 39.07
CA ILE A 301 -8.39 -27.68 39.90
C ILE A 301 -8.35 -26.43 39.03
N GLU A 302 -7.60 -26.52 37.93
CA GLU A 302 -7.28 -25.40 37.06
C GLU A 302 -7.51 -25.84 35.61
N GLU A 303 -8.26 -25.05 34.85
CA GLU A 303 -8.30 -25.18 33.39
C GLU A 303 -6.97 -24.68 32.84
N ARG A 304 -6.34 -25.49 32.01
CA ARG A 304 -5.09 -25.17 31.32
C ARG A 304 -5.34 -25.08 29.84
N LYS A 305 -4.55 -24.26 29.16
CA LYS A 305 -4.51 -24.21 27.70
C LYS A 305 -3.78 -25.42 27.11
N ILE A 306 -4.15 -26.63 27.53
CA ILE A 306 -3.73 -27.89 26.93
C ILE A 306 -4.91 -28.67 26.37
N ASN A 307 -4.65 -29.67 25.53
CA ASN A 307 -5.71 -30.44 24.87
C ASN A 307 -5.95 -31.83 25.47
N PHE A 308 -5.58 -32.02 26.74
CA PHE A 308 -5.67 -33.29 27.46
C PHE A 308 -5.71 -33.12 28.98
N LEU A 309 -6.09 -34.17 29.71
CA LEU A 309 -6.18 -34.13 31.17
C LEU A 309 -4.86 -34.57 31.82
N VAL A 310 -4.42 -33.83 32.83
CA VAL A 310 -3.25 -34.17 33.65
C VAL A 310 -3.72 -34.46 35.06
N HIS A 311 -3.36 -35.61 35.62
CA HIS A 311 -3.68 -35.96 37.00
C HIS A 311 -2.45 -36.34 37.81
N ALA A 312 -2.28 -35.69 38.96
CA ALA A 312 -1.26 -36.05 39.94
C ALA A 312 -1.69 -35.62 41.35
N ASP A 313 -1.00 -36.12 42.37
CA ASP A 313 -1.19 -35.75 43.78
C ASP A 313 -0.64 -34.33 44.09
N PHE A 314 -1.22 -33.30 43.47
CA PHE A 314 -0.78 -31.91 43.64
C PHE A 314 -1.19 -31.32 45.00
N ILE A 315 -0.32 -30.46 45.54
CA ILE A 315 -0.60 -29.63 46.71
C ILE A 315 -1.31 -28.34 46.25
N VAL A 316 -2.52 -28.12 46.73
CA VAL A 316 -3.38 -26.99 46.33
C VAL A 316 -3.51 -25.94 47.43
N GLN A 317 -3.85 -24.71 47.05
CA GLN A 317 -4.26 -23.65 47.99
C GLN A 317 -5.55 -24.03 48.74
N ALA A 318 -5.82 -23.34 49.85
CA ALA A 318 -7.12 -23.39 50.51
C ALA A 318 -8.23 -23.07 49.49
N GLY A 319 -9.34 -23.81 49.54
CA GLY A 319 -10.43 -23.69 48.56
C GLY A 319 -10.17 -24.34 47.18
N ARG A 320 -9.00 -24.94 46.94
CA ARG A 320 -8.64 -25.65 45.69
C ARG A 320 -8.75 -24.79 44.42
N VAL A 321 -8.51 -23.48 44.53
CA VAL A 321 -8.61 -22.53 43.41
C VAL A 321 -7.35 -22.54 42.52
N ALA A 322 -6.18 -22.84 43.09
CA ALA A 322 -4.92 -22.87 42.35
C ALA A 322 -3.88 -23.81 42.98
N LEU A 323 -2.86 -24.16 42.19
CA LEU A 323 -1.69 -24.92 42.63
C LEU A 323 -0.70 -24.03 43.40
N LEU A 324 -0.10 -24.55 44.47
CA LEU A 324 1.00 -23.87 45.20
C LEU A 324 2.34 -24.02 44.45
N ASP A 325 3.17 -22.97 44.36
CA ASP A 325 4.50 -23.08 43.73
C ASP A 325 5.49 -23.65 44.74
N ASN A 326 5.63 -24.98 44.77
CA ASN A 326 6.51 -25.66 45.70
C ASN A 326 7.27 -26.78 44.99
N LYS A 327 8.30 -27.30 45.66
CA LYS A 327 9.17 -28.35 45.11
C LYS A 327 8.40 -29.60 44.69
N TRP A 328 7.39 -30.00 45.46
CA TRP A 328 6.56 -31.16 45.16
C TRP A 328 5.78 -30.98 43.86
N ASN A 329 5.07 -29.87 43.69
CA ASN A 329 4.28 -29.61 42.50
C ASN A 329 5.16 -29.39 41.27
N ARG A 330 6.32 -28.72 41.41
CA ARG A 330 7.30 -28.60 40.33
C ARG A 330 7.77 -29.97 39.85
N TRP A 331 8.11 -30.87 40.78
CA TRP A 331 8.47 -32.26 40.46
C TRP A 331 7.31 -33.03 39.81
N MET A 332 6.08 -32.89 40.32
CA MET A 332 4.90 -33.52 39.71
C MET A 332 4.64 -33.03 38.28
N MET A 333 4.78 -31.72 38.03
CA MET A 333 4.61 -31.16 36.68
C MET A 333 5.72 -31.67 35.74
N GLU A 334 6.97 -31.73 36.20
CA GLU A 334 8.07 -32.30 35.43
C GLU A 334 7.79 -33.76 35.02
N LYS A 335 7.31 -34.58 35.95
CA LYS A 335 6.96 -35.98 35.68
C LYS A 335 5.69 -36.13 34.85
N ALA A 336 4.72 -35.23 34.98
CA ALA A 336 3.57 -35.18 34.08
C ALA A 336 3.99 -34.87 32.64
N ARG A 337 4.97 -33.97 32.43
CA ARG A 337 5.56 -33.72 31.11
C ARG A 337 6.20 -34.99 30.55
N GLU A 338 6.99 -35.73 31.34
CA GLU A 338 7.61 -36.99 30.89
C GLU A 338 6.56 -38.01 30.41
N VAL A 339 5.41 -38.10 31.10
CA VAL A 339 4.30 -38.96 30.66
C VAL A 339 3.66 -38.44 29.37
N ALA A 340 3.50 -37.13 29.22
CA ALA A 340 2.97 -36.52 28.00
C ALA A 340 3.90 -36.72 26.79
N GLU A 341 5.22 -36.64 26.99
CA GLU A 341 6.23 -36.94 25.98
C GLU A 341 6.16 -38.41 25.55
N ALA A 342 6.05 -39.33 26.51
CA ALA A 342 5.87 -40.75 26.21
C ALA A 342 4.58 -41.02 25.41
N ALA A 343 3.48 -40.32 25.75
CA ALA A 343 2.23 -40.40 24.99
C ALA A 343 2.41 -39.89 23.54
N TYR A 344 3.07 -38.76 23.36
CA TYR A 344 3.40 -38.22 22.04
C TYR A 344 4.23 -39.20 21.20
N HIS A 345 5.32 -39.73 21.76
CA HIS A 345 6.17 -40.69 21.05
C HIS A 345 5.41 -41.98 20.70
N TYR A 346 4.56 -42.46 21.60
CA TYR A 346 3.69 -43.59 21.33
C TYR A 346 2.80 -43.32 20.10
N PHE A 347 2.18 -42.14 19.98
CA PHE A 347 1.36 -41.80 18.80
C PHE A 347 2.18 -41.66 17.51
N GLN A 348 3.37 -41.08 17.58
CA GLN A 348 4.24 -40.87 16.43
C GLN A 348 4.80 -42.19 15.86
N GLU A 349 4.98 -43.18 16.72
CA GLU A 349 5.57 -44.47 16.37
C GLU A 349 4.55 -45.59 16.17
N ASN A 350 3.29 -45.40 16.59
CA ASN A 350 2.27 -46.44 16.55
C ASN A 350 2.10 -47.01 15.12
N PRO A 351 2.34 -48.32 14.91
CA PRO A 351 2.17 -48.95 13.60
C PRO A 351 0.73 -49.37 13.31
N GLU A 352 -0.10 -49.57 14.33
CA GLU A 352 -1.48 -50.08 14.20
C GLU A 352 -2.50 -48.98 13.88
N LYS A 353 -2.18 -47.74 14.25
CA LYS A 353 -3.05 -46.55 14.07
C LYS A 353 -2.27 -45.40 13.42
N PRO A 354 -2.01 -45.46 12.11
CA PRO A 354 -1.25 -44.41 11.41
C PRO A 354 -1.94 -43.04 11.46
N GLU A 355 -3.27 -43.00 11.66
CA GLU A 355 -4.04 -41.76 11.78
C GLU A 355 -3.65 -40.97 13.03
N TRP A 356 -3.17 -41.64 14.08
CA TRP A 356 -2.73 -41.00 15.32
C TRP A 356 -1.50 -40.13 15.14
N VAL A 357 -0.66 -40.41 14.15
CA VAL A 357 0.48 -39.54 13.79
C VAL A 357 -0.06 -38.16 13.46
N GLU A 358 -1.06 -38.08 12.61
CA GLU A 358 -1.69 -36.81 12.21
C GLU A 358 -2.48 -36.18 13.34
N GLN A 359 -3.35 -36.95 14.01
CA GLN A 359 -4.25 -36.45 15.05
C GLN A 359 -3.48 -35.94 16.28
N SER A 360 -2.30 -36.52 16.58
CA SER A 360 -1.45 -36.10 17.71
C SER A 360 -0.99 -34.64 17.58
N LEU A 361 -0.89 -34.09 16.36
CA LEU A 361 -0.52 -32.68 16.17
C LEU A 361 -1.59 -31.73 16.70
N LEU A 362 -2.86 -32.16 16.76
CA LEU A 362 -3.95 -31.38 17.37
C LEU A 362 -3.95 -31.50 18.90
N ILE A 363 -3.43 -32.61 19.45
CA ILE A 363 -3.27 -32.80 20.90
C ILE A 363 -2.09 -31.94 21.42
N PHE A 364 -0.97 -32.00 20.69
CA PHE A 364 0.28 -31.31 21.00
C PHE A 364 0.53 -30.15 20.03
N GLU A 365 -0.41 -29.21 19.97
CA GLU A 365 -0.27 -28.00 19.14
C GLU A 365 0.70 -26.98 19.76
N GLU A 366 1.25 -26.11 18.92
CA GLU A 366 1.99 -24.92 19.33
C GLU A 366 1.04 -23.92 20.00
N ARG A 367 1.44 -23.43 21.18
CA ARG A 367 0.63 -22.48 21.95
C ARG A 367 1.52 -21.40 22.54
N GLU A 368 1.05 -20.15 22.47
CA GLU A 368 1.66 -19.05 23.23
C GLU A 368 1.07 -19.02 24.63
N ILE A 369 1.77 -19.63 25.58
CA ILE A 369 1.35 -19.73 26.98
C ILE A 369 2.35 -18.95 27.85
N SER A 370 1.82 -18.21 28.82
CA SER A 370 2.59 -17.55 29.88
C SER A 370 1.91 -17.86 31.22
N GLU A 371 1.92 -19.14 31.59
CA GLU A 371 1.30 -19.65 32.81
C GLU A 371 2.34 -20.16 33.80
N LYS A 372 1.91 -20.36 35.05
CA LYS A 372 2.73 -20.98 36.09
C LYS A 372 3.12 -22.40 35.66
N TYR A 373 4.40 -22.77 35.83
CA TYR A 373 5.03 -24.03 35.40
C TYR A 373 5.29 -24.19 33.90
N ASP A 374 5.06 -23.15 33.10
CA ASP A 374 5.39 -23.15 31.66
C ASP A 374 6.89 -23.44 31.41
N ASP A 375 7.77 -23.03 32.33
CA ASP A 375 9.21 -23.32 32.33
C ASP A 375 9.56 -24.81 32.45
N ILE A 376 8.67 -25.61 33.03
CA ILE A 376 8.90 -27.03 33.35
C ILE A 376 8.04 -27.96 32.51
N PHE A 377 6.84 -27.54 32.10
CA PHE A 377 5.88 -28.38 31.40
C PHE A 377 5.77 -28.02 29.91
N GLU A 378 5.14 -26.89 29.58
CA GLU A 378 4.76 -26.54 28.21
C GLU A 378 5.96 -26.28 27.30
N LYS A 379 6.91 -25.41 27.71
CA LYS A 379 8.07 -25.08 26.86
C LYS A 379 8.92 -26.31 26.56
N PRO A 380 9.32 -27.14 27.55
CA PRO A 380 10.09 -28.35 27.24
C PRO A 380 9.29 -29.38 26.44
N LEU A 381 7.97 -29.53 26.69
CA LEU A 381 7.11 -30.40 25.88
C LEU A 381 7.03 -29.93 24.43
N PHE A 382 6.93 -28.62 24.20
CA PHE A 382 6.95 -28.07 22.86
C PHE A 382 8.29 -28.32 22.16
N GLU A 383 9.42 -28.20 22.85
CA GLU A 383 10.73 -28.51 22.28
C GLU A 383 10.85 -29.96 21.79
N VAL A 384 10.23 -30.92 22.49
CA VAL A 384 10.17 -32.33 22.06
C VAL A 384 9.22 -32.53 20.88
N THR A 385 8.12 -31.77 20.85
CA THR A 385 7.08 -31.90 19.82
C THR A 385 7.23 -30.91 18.66
N LYS A 386 8.27 -30.07 18.63
CA LYS A 386 8.41 -28.97 17.65
C LYS A 386 8.55 -29.46 16.22
N ASN A 387 9.19 -30.60 16.00
CA ASN A 387 9.39 -31.20 14.68
C ASN A 387 8.76 -32.60 14.63
N PRO A 388 7.42 -32.69 14.50
CA PRO A 388 6.73 -33.97 14.46
C PRO A 388 6.97 -34.71 13.15
N LYS A 389 6.81 -36.04 13.18
CA LYS A 389 6.66 -36.84 11.97
C LYS A 389 5.26 -36.60 11.40
N VAL A 390 5.17 -36.45 10.10
CA VAL A 390 3.95 -36.28 9.32
C VAL A 390 3.90 -37.27 8.17
N ILE A 391 2.70 -37.59 7.70
CA ILE A 391 2.48 -38.49 6.57
C ILE A 391 2.43 -37.66 5.28
N CYS A 392 3.42 -37.85 4.40
CA CYS A 392 3.40 -37.21 3.09
C CYS A 392 2.36 -37.85 2.16
N ILE A 393 2.07 -37.21 1.02
CA ILE A 393 1.10 -37.70 0.03
C ILE A 393 1.45 -39.07 -0.58
N GLU A 394 2.71 -39.51 -0.44
CA GLU A 394 3.18 -40.85 -0.84
C GLU A 394 3.03 -41.90 0.28
N GLY A 395 2.55 -41.51 1.47
CA GLY A 395 2.35 -42.40 2.62
C GLY A 395 3.57 -42.56 3.54
N ASN A 396 4.72 -41.94 3.22
CA ASN A 396 5.92 -42.03 4.04
C ASN A 396 5.86 -41.08 5.25
N LYS A 397 6.39 -41.53 6.40
CA LYS A 397 6.62 -40.69 7.59
C LYS A 397 7.84 -39.80 7.36
N CYS A 398 7.67 -38.48 7.43
CA CYS A 398 8.71 -37.48 7.19
C CYS A 398 8.72 -36.45 8.34
N PRO A 399 9.89 -35.89 8.74
CA PRO A 399 9.95 -34.74 9.63
C PRO A 399 9.20 -33.52 9.06
N LEU A 400 8.57 -32.70 9.91
CA LEU A 400 7.77 -31.55 9.49
C LEU A 400 8.61 -30.46 8.80
N ASP A 401 9.86 -30.27 9.19
CA ASP A 401 10.79 -29.33 8.54
C ASP A 401 11.27 -29.79 7.15
N GLU A 402 11.16 -31.07 6.86
CA GLU A 402 11.46 -31.68 5.55
C GLU A 402 10.22 -31.75 4.62
N VAL A 403 9.10 -31.11 4.97
CA VAL A 403 7.90 -31.10 4.11
C VAL A 403 7.50 -29.71 3.62
N ILE A 404 6.77 -29.71 2.50
CA ILE A 404 6.12 -28.54 1.93
C ILE A 404 4.62 -28.86 1.81
N LYS A 405 3.79 -27.92 2.25
CA LYS A 405 2.33 -28.03 2.20
C LYS A 405 1.83 -27.58 0.84
N ILE A 406 1.01 -28.41 0.17
CA ILE A 406 0.45 -28.04 -1.13
C ILE A 406 -0.70 -27.04 -0.97
N THR A 407 -0.94 -26.23 -2.00
CA THR A 407 -2.11 -25.36 -2.09
C THR A 407 -3.21 -26.03 -2.92
N GLU A 408 -4.42 -25.46 -2.96
CA GLU A 408 -5.50 -25.99 -3.81
C GLU A 408 -5.09 -26.00 -5.30
N GLU A 409 -4.33 -25.01 -5.72
CA GLU A 409 -3.86 -24.85 -7.10
C GLU A 409 -2.79 -25.89 -7.45
N THR A 410 -1.83 -26.12 -6.56
CA THR A 410 -0.79 -27.13 -6.80
C THR A 410 -1.31 -28.55 -6.62
N GLU A 411 -2.34 -28.77 -5.80
CA GLU A 411 -3.08 -30.03 -5.74
C GLU A 411 -3.68 -30.41 -7.10
N GLU A 412 -4.25 -29.46 -7.85
CA GLU A 412 -4.79 -29.70 -9.20
C GLU A 412 -3.70 -30.19 -10.17
N LEU A 413 -2.52 -29.56 -10.12
CA LEU A 413 -1.38 -29.93 -10.97
C LEU A 413 -0.77 -31.28 -10.59
N ILE A 414 -0.79 -31.64 -9.30
CA ILE A 414 -0.42 -32.98 -8.82
C ILE A 414 -1.39 -34.03 -9.37
N LYS A 415 -2.71 -33.79 -9.28
CA LYS A 415 -3.73 -34.71 -9.83
C LYS A 415 -3.61 -34.92 -11.34
N LYS A 416 -3.20 -33.88 -12.08
CA LYS A 416 -2.89 -33.96 -13.52
C LYS A 416 -1.55 -34.64 -13.82
N GLY A 417 -0.78 -35.02 -12.80
CA GLY A 417 0.51 -35.69 -12.92
C GLY A 417 1.66 -34.79 -13.39
N TYR A 418 1.52 -33.47 -13.22
CA TYR A 418 2.55 -32.50 -13.56
C TYR A 418 3.56 -32.31 -12.43
N ILE A 419 3.17 -32.47 -11.16
CA ILE A 419 4.05 -32.35 -10.00
C ILE A 419 4.10 -33.72 -9.29
N LYS A 420 5.32 -34.20 -9.02
CA LYS A 420 5.60 -35.38 -8.17
C LYS A 420 6.52 -34.97 -7.03
N CYS A 421 6.60 -35.78 -5.96
CA CYS A 421 7.56 -35.52 -4.86
C CYS A 421 9.01 -35.48 -5.36
N SER A 422 9.37 -36.30 -6.36
CA SER A 422 10.69 -36.24 -7.01
C SER A 422 10.99 -34.91 -7.71
N ASP A 423 9.97 -34.15 -8.10
CA ASP A 423 10.18 -32.84 -8.73
C ASP A 423 10.37 -31.72 -7.67
N VAL A 424 10.12 -31.99 -6.38
CA VAL A 424 10.25 -31.00 -5.30
C VAL A 424 11.70 -30.58 -5.11
N GLU A 425 12.65 -31.50 -5.26
CA GLU A 425 14.08 -31.19 -5.18
C GLU A 425 14.50 -30.08 -6.18
N ILE A 426 13.86 -30.04 -7.36
CA ILE A 426 14.07 -28.99 -8.37
C ILE A 426 13.51 -27.64 -7.89
N ILE A 427 12.43 -27.67 -7.12
CA ILE A 427 11.69 -26.49 -6.65
C ILE A 427 12.32 -25.89 -5.39
N SER A 428 12.60 -26.73 -4.37
CA SER A 428 13.12 -26.30 -3.07
C SER A 428 14.64 -26.30 -2.98
N LYS A 429 15.36 -26.84 -3.96
CA LYS A 429 16.82 -27.06 -3.95
C LYS A 429 17.33 -28.00 -2.85
N GLU A 430 16.40 -28.60 -2.11
CA GLU A 430 16.61 -29.55 -1.03
C GLU A 430 15.61 -30.68 -1.21
N LYS A 431 15.96 -31.88 -0.74
CA LYS A 431 15.05 -33.03 -0.75
C LYS A 431 13.94 -32.80 0.28
N LYS A 432 12.74 -32.47 -0.20
CA LYS A 432 11.54 -32.29 0.64
C LYS A 432 10.38 -33.15 0.15
N HIS A 433 9.43 -33.41 1.05
CA HIS A 433 8.21 -34.16 0.77
C HIS A 433 6.98 -33.25 0.70
N LEU A 434 5.86 -33.76 0.17
CA LEU A 434 4.62 -32.98 0.06
C LEU A 434 3.58 -33.50 1.05
N ILE A 435 2.91 -32.59 1.77
CA ILE A 435 1.72 -32.91 2.58
C ILE A 435 0.48 -32.24 1.98
N ARG A 436 -0.70 -32.80 2.25
CA ARG A 436 -1.97 -32.30 1.74
C ARG A 436 -2.32 -30.92 2.33
N LYS A 437 -3.12 -30.14 1.60
CA LYS A 437 -3.47 -28.75 1.94
C LYS A 437 -4.23 -28.62 3.27
N ASP A 438 -4.95 -29.66 3.67
CA ASP A 438 -5.76 -29.76 4.88
C ASP A 438 -5.03 -30.51 6.00
N TYR A 439 -3.78 -30.93 5.81
CA TYR A 439 -3.02 -31.63 6.83
C TYR A 439 -2.81 -30.71 8.05
N PRO A 440 -3.18 -31.15 9.27
CA PRO A 440 -3.03 -30.36 10.48
C PRO A 440 -1.56 -30.21 10.84
N THR A 441 -1.13 -28.99 11.17
CA THR A 441 0.26 -28.72 11.60
C THR A 441 0.36 -28.44 13.10
N GLY A 442 -0.78 -28.37 13.79
CA GLY A 442 -0.85 -28.00 15.20
C GLY A 442 -0.24 -26.62 15.44
N GLY A 443 -0.63 -25.59 14.69
CA GLY A 443 -0.11 -24.23 14.82
C GLY A 443 1.26 -23.97 14.18
N ARG A 444 2.07 -25.02 13.95
CA ARG A 444 3.42 -24.91 13.40
C ARG A 444 3.42 -24.37 11.97
N LYS A 445 4.37 -23.46 11.70
CA LYS A 445 4.58 -22.89 10.36
C LYS A 445 5.21 -23.93 9.43
N VAL A 446 4.59 -24.12 8.28
CA VAL A 446 5.09 -25.01 7.22
C VAL A 446 5.15 -24.21 5.92
N GLU A 447 6.22 -24.44 5.16
CA GLU A 447 6.40 -23.83 3.84
C GLU A 447 5.28 -24.29 2.88
N GLU A 448 4.69 -23.37 2.11
CA GLU A 448 3.70 -23.72 1.08
C GLU A 448 4.31 -23.82 -0.32
N LEU A 449 3.82 -24.78 -1.11
CA LEU A 449 4.13 -24.94 -2.53
C LEU A 449 3.19 -24.05 -3.34
N SER A 450 3.50 -22.75 -3.41
CA SER A 450 2.74 -21.79 -4.20
C SER A 450 3.01 -21.96 -5.70
N VAL A 451 2.08 -21.46 -6.52
CA VAL A 451 2.22 -21.45 -7.99
C VAL A 451 3.43 -20.65 -8.48
N ASP A 452 3.94 -19.70 -7.68
CA ASP A 452 5.15 -18.92 -8.04
C ASP A 452 6.41 -19.78 -8.01
N LYS A 453 6.49 -20.74 -7.08
CA LYS A 453 7.66 -21.63 -6.93
C LYS A 453 7.82 -22.61 -8.09
N ILE A 454 6.78 -22.80 -8.90
CA ILE A 454 6.80 -23.67 -10.07
C ILE A 454 6.84 -22.90 -11.40
N ASN A 455 6.79 -21.57 -11.38
CA ASN A 455 7.04 -20.71 -12.56
C ASN A 455 8.53 -20.35 -12.65
N THR A 456 9.40 -21.36 -12.70
CA THR A 456 10.85 -21.20 -12.78
C THR A 456 11.41 -21.88 -14.02
N GLU A 457 12.56 -21.42 -14.50
CA GLU A 457 13.19 -22.01 -15.68
C GLU A 457 13.55 -23.49 -15.44
N GLU A 458 14.07 -23.83 -14.26
CA GLU A 458 14.48 -25.18 -13.90
C GLU A 458 13.31 -26.15 -13.90
N PHE A 459 12.19 -25.76 -13.29
CA PHE A 459 11.01 -26.61 -13.21
C PHE A 459 10.36 -26.80 -14.59
N ILE A 460 10.22 -25.71 -15.36
CA ILE A 460 9.66 -25.77 -16.71
C ILE A 460 10.55 -26.60 -17.62
N LYS A 461 11.88 -26.44 -17.55
CA LYS A 461 12.84 -27.23 -18.32
C LYS A 461 12.69 -28.72 -18.03
N ALA A 462 12.55 -29.10 -16.76
CA ALA A 462 12.28 -30.50 -16.38
C ALA A 462 10.97 -31.05 -16.98
N LYS A 463 9.97 -30.20 -17.26
CA LYS A 463 8.74 -30.62 -17.98
C LYS A 463 8.95 -30.67 -19.49
N ILE A 464 9.76 -29.78 -20.06
CA ILE A 464 10.16 -29.83 -21.47
C ILE A 464 10.89 -31.14 -21.77
N ASP A 465 11.88 -31.52 -20.95
CA ASP A 465 12.67 -32.75 -21.12
C ASP A 465 11.80 -34.02 -21.10
N LYS A 466 10.70 -33.97 -20.32
CA LYS A 466 9.68 -35.04 -20.25
C LYS A 466 8.63 -34.96 -21.38
N LYS A 467 8.84 -34.14 -22.42
CA LYS A 467 7.91 -33.85 -23.52
C LYS A 467 6.52 -33.38 -23.07
N LYS A 468 6.45 -32.69 -21.93
CA LYS A 468 5.21 -32.18 -21.32
C LYS A 468 5.20 -30.65 -21.17
N GLY A 469 6.23 -29.93 -21.59
CA GLY A 469 6.41 -28.49 -21.35
C GLY A 469 5.23 -27.62 -21.83
N ILE A 470 4.88 -27.68 -23.11
CA ILE A 470 3.77 -26.89 -23.69
C ILE A 470 2.44 -27.26 -23.01
N LYS A 471 2.14 -28.55 -22.89
CA LYS A 471 0.90 -29.03 -22.24
C LYS A 471 0.80 -28.59 -20.78
N PHE A 472 1.91 -28.66 -20.04
CA PHE A 472 1.99 -28.16 -18.67
C PHE A 472 1.70 -26.65 -18.61
N LEU A 473 2.35 -25.82 -19.42
CA LEU A 473 2.14 -24.37 -19.40
C LEU A 473 0.70 -23.98 -19.72
N ILE A 474 0.09 -24.64 -20.71
CA ILE A 474 -1.33 -24.43 -21.07
C ILE A 474 -2.25 -24.74 -19.88
N ASP A 475 -2.01 -25.83 -19.16
CA ASP A 475 -2.81 -26.19 -17.98
C ASP A 475 -2.44 -25.36 -16.73
N PHE A 476 -1.22 -24.82 -16.68
CA PHE A 476 -0.69 -24.05 -15.57
C PHE A 476 -1.19 -22.60 -15.57
N TYR A 477 -1.27 -21.93 -16.71
CA TYR A 477 -1.68 -20.52 -16.76
C TYR A 477 -3.07 -20.23 -16.15
N PRO A 478 -4.12 -21.03 -16.41
CA PRO A 478 -5.41 -20.88 -15.74
C PRO A 478 -5.32 -21.06 -14.23
N VAL A 479 -4.53 -22.05 -13.79
CA VAL A 479 -4.30 -22.35 -12.36
C VAL A 479 -3.57 -21.19 -11.68
N TYR A 480 -2.57 -20.61 -12.34
CA TYR A 480 -1.84 -19.43 -11.86
C TYR A 480 -2.78 -18.22 -11.73
N LYS A 481 -3.62 -17.96 -12.75
CA LYS A 481 -4.63 -16.89 -12.69
C LYS A 481 -5.59 -17.08 -11.52
N LYS A 482 -6.11 -18.31 -11.30
CA LYS A 482 -6.98 -18.64 -10.16
C LYS A 482 -6.30 -18.36 -8.82
N ALA A 483 -5.00 -18.67 -8.70
CA ALA A 483 -4.21 -18.35 -7.50
C ALA A 483 -4.15 -16.82 -7.25
N LEU A 484 -3.90 -16.03 -8.31
CA LEU A 484 -3.85 -14.57 -8.21
C LEU A 484 -5.22 -13.98 -7.85
N GLU A 485 -6.31 -14.54 -8.39
CA GLU A 485 -7.67 -14.11 -8.08
C GLU A 485 -8.00 -14.27 -6.59
N LYS A 486 -7.54 -15.36 -5.96
CA LYS A 486 -7.65 -15.54 -4.50
C LYS A 486 -6.73 -14.59 -3.73
N ARG A 487 -5.47 -14.48 -4.15
CA ARG A 487 -4.46 -13.60 -3.52
C ARG A 487 -4.96 -12.16 -3.45
N TYR A 488 -5.58 -11.67 -4.52
CA TYR A 488 -6.05 -10.29 -4.64
C TYR A 488 -7.56 -10.12 -4.40
N ALA A 489 -8.23 -11.13 -3.82
CA ALA A 489 -9.69 -11.10 -3.60
C ALA A 489 -10.16 -9.95 -2.69
N HIS A 490 -9.27 -9.43 -1.84
CA HIS A 490 -9.55 -8.33 -0.92
C HIS A 490 -9.45 -6.92 -1.55
N TYR A 491 -8.98 -6.80 -2.80
CA TYR A 491 -8.91 -5.53 -3.53
C TYR A 491 -10.19 -5.25 -4.33
N ARG A 492 -10.46 -3.96 -4.61
CA ARG A 492 -11.51 -3.54 -5.54
C ARG A 492 -11.25 -4.08 -6.95
N GLN A 493 -12.31 -4.29 -7.72
CA GLN A 493 -12.23 -4.99 -9.01
C GLN A 493 -11.23 -4.37 -9.99
N ASP A 494 -11.25 -3.04 -10.16
CA ASP A 494 -10.35 -2.28 -11.03
C ASP A 494 -8.87 -2.45 -10.63
N GLN A 495 -8.58 -2.37 -9.34
CA GLN A 495 -7.23 -2.56 -8.79
C GLN A 495 -6.78 -4.01 -8.89
N ARG A 496 -7.68 -4.95 -8.59
CA ARG A 496 -7.47 -6.40 -8.66
C ARG A 496 -7.08 -6.81 -10.09
N GLU A 497 -7.80 -6.35 -11.10
CA GLU A 497 -7.48 -6.65 -12.51
C GLU A 497 -6.09 -6.11 -12.90
N GLY A 498 -5.74 -4.91 -12.42
CA GLY A 498 -4.40 -4.34 -12.58
C GLY A 498 -3.29 -5.22 -11.99
N PHE A 499 -3.46 -5.66 -10.74
CA PHE A 499 -2.49 -6.55 -10.08
C PHE A 499 -2.36 -7.91 -10.75
N ILE A 500 -3.50 -8.53 -11.10
CA ILE A 500 -3.52 -9.81 -11.82
C ILE A 500 -2.77 -9.69 -13.15
N LYS A 501 -3.06 -8.64 -13.94
CA LYS A 501 -2.38 -8.43 -15.23
C LYS A 501 -0.87 -8.23 -15.07
N ASN A 502 -0.44 -7.53 -14.01
CA ASN A 502 0.98 -7.32 -13.74
C ASN A 502 1.71 -8.63 -13.40
N ASP A 503 1.11 -9.44 -12.52
CA ASP A 503 1.71 -10.71 -12.07
C ASP A 503 1.61 -11.81 -13.14
N LEU A 504 0.53 -11.87 -13.93
CA LEU A 504 0.47 -12.69 -15.14
C LEU A 504 1.60 -12.37 -16.11
N GLY A 505 2.04 -11.11 -16.17
CA GLY A 505 3.18 -10.67 -16.97
C GLY A 505 4.53 -11.28 -16.55
N ARG A 506 4.60 -12.02 -15.44
CA ARG A 506 5.78 -12.77 -14.98
C ARG A 506 5.80 -14.23 -15.42
N LEU A 507 4.70 -14.75 -15.99
CA LEU A 507 4.65 -16.11 -16.48
C LEU A 507 5.69 -16.33 -17.57
N LEU A 508 6.46 -17.40 -17.44
CA LEU A 508 7.42 -17.84 -18.44
C LEU A 508 6.70 -18.52 -19.62
N VAL A 509 7.31 -18.40 -20.80
CA VAL A 509 6.79 -18.94 -22.06
C VAL A 509 7.89 -19.74 -22.77
N ILE A 510 7.51 -20.46 -23.83
CA ILE A 510 8.44 -21.21 -24.68
C ILE A 510 8.44 -20.59 -26.07
N ASP A 511 9.64 -20.35 -26.63
CA ASP A 511 9.82 -19.93 -28.02
C ASP A 511 9.72 -21.12 -28.99
N ARG A 512 9.72 -20.86 -30.31
CA ARG A 512 9.65 -21.92 -31.33
C ARG A 512 10.80 -22.93 -31.30
N ASN A 513 11.93 -22.54 -30.73
CA ASN A 513 13.10 -23.38 -30.63
C ASN A 513 13.09 -24.23 -29.34
N GLY A 514 12.03 -24.12 -28.53
CA GLY A 514 11.90 -24.84 -27.27
C GLY A 514 12.61 -24.18 -26.08
N ASN A 515 13.12 -22.95 -26.25
CA ASN A 515 13.79 -22.23 -25.16
C ASN A 515 12.78 -21.52 -24.28
N ILE A 516 13.07 -21.47 -22.98
CA ILE A 516 12.26 -20.74 -22.00
C ILE A 516 12.62 -19.26 -22.09
N LYS A 517 11.60 -18.40 -22.12
CA LYS A 517 11.74 -16.94 -22.27
C LYS A 517 10.77 -16.20 -21.37
N LYS A 518 11.05 -14.92 -21.12
CA LYS A 518 10.05 -14.00 -20.57
C LYS A 518 9.10 -13.55 -21.69
N GLN A 519 7.87 -13.20 -21.33
CA GLN A 519 6.87 -12.75 -22.31
C GLN A 519 7.34 -11.56 -23.16
N ASN A 520 8.00 -10.58 -22.54
CA ASN A 520 8.48 -9.38 -23.22
C ASN A 520 9.71 -9.61 -24.11
N GLU A 521 10.26 -10.82 -24.14
CA GLU A 521 11.38 -11.21 -25.01
C GLU A 521 10.90 -11.91 -26.28
N VAL A 522 9.62 -12.31 -26.34
CA VAL A 522 9.05 -13.04 -27.47
C VAL A 522 8.00 -12.24 -28.22
N TRP A 523 7.76 -12.67 -29.46
CA TRP A 523 6.90 -11.98 -30.42
C TRP A 523 5.88 -12.93 -31.03
N ILE A 524 4.67 -12.40 -31.29
CA ILE A 524 3.61 -13.08 -32.04
C ILE A 524 3.96 -13.02 -33.51
N GLU A 525 3.87 -14.16 -34.20
CA GLU A 525 3.98 -14.20 -35.66
C GLU A 525 2.87 -13.35 -36.30
N PRO A 526 3.21 -12.43 -37.23
CA PRO A 526 2.23 -11.58 -37.89
C PRO A 526 1.35 -12.41 -38.85
N ASP A 527 0.26 -11.80 -39.33
CA ASP A 527 -0.48 -12.37 -40.47
C ASP A 527 0.41 -12.36 -41.71
N MET A 528 0.62 -13.52 -42.34
CA MET A 528 1.51 -13.68 -43.49
C MET A 528 1.01 -12.93 -44.74
N LYS A 529 -0.28 -12.59 -44.80
CA LYS A 529 -0.88 -11.84 -45.93
C LYS A 529 -0.19 -10.51 -46.24
N ILE A 530 0.43 -9.87 -45.23
CA ILE A 530 1.17 -8.63 -45.43
C ILE A 530 2.38 -8.81 -46.37
N PHE A 531 3.05 -9.97 -46.29
CA PHE A 531 4.18 -10.26 -47.16
C PHE A 531 3.71 -10.48 -48.60
N ASP A 532 2.59 -11.18 -48.79
CA ASP A 532 1.97 -11.36 -50.10
C ASP A 532 1.52 -10.04 -50.72
N GLU A 533 0.93 -9.15 -49.92
CA GLU A 533 0.54 -7.81 -50.37
C GLU A 533 1.75 -6.98 -50.83
N LEU A 534 2.86 -7.01 -50.07
CA LEU A 534 4.09 -6.29 -50.44
C LEU A 534 4.71 -6.86 -51.71
N LYS A 535 4.77 -8.20 -51.85
CA LYS A 535 5.25 -8.87 -53.08
C LYS A 535 4.40 -8.50 -54.29
N SER A 536 3.07 -8.44 -54.13
CA SER A 536 2.15 -8.04 -55.22
C SER A 536 2.33 -6.59 -55.68
N LYS A 537 2.87 -5.74 -54.80
CA LYS A 537 3.23 -4.34 -55.07
C LYS A 537 4.66 -4.18 -55.59
N GLY A 538 5.33 -5.26 -55.99
CA GLY A 538 6.68 -5.23 -56.57
C GLY A 538 7.80 -5.02 -55.55
N ILE A 539 7.52 -5.16 -54.25
CA ILE A 539 8.54 -5.06 -53.20
C ILE A 539 9.15 -6.44 -52.98
N GLU A 540 10.46 -6.55 -53.16
CA GLU A 540 11.20 -7.75 -52.81
C GLU A 540 11.23 -7.94 -51.28
N VAL A 541 10.68 -9.06 -50.81
CA VAL A 541 10.58 -9.36 -49.37
C VAL A 541 10.97 -10.80 -49.07
N ASP A 542 11.98 -10.97 -48.22
CA ASP A 542 12.34 -12.25 -47.60
C ASP A 542 11.70 -12.35 -46.20
N GLU A 543 10.56 -13.03 -46.13
CA GLU A 543 9.81 -13.25 -44.89
C GLU A 543 10.63 -14.03 -43.85
N THR A 544 11.44 -15.01 -44.28
CA THR A 544 12.27 -15.82 -43.41
C THR A 544 13.36 -14.99 -42.75
N GLN A 545 14.04 -14.13 -43.51
CA GLN A 545 15.04 -13.21 -42.99
C GLN A 545 14.42 -12.22 -41.99
N ILE A 546 13.28 -11.62 -42.35
CA ILE A 546 12.62 -10.62 -41.48
C ILE A 546 12.19 -11.26 -40.16
N LEU A 547 11.56 -12.43 -40.21
CA LEU A 547 11.07 -13.12 -39.02
C LEU A 547 12.22 -13.67 -38.15
N SER A 548 13.38 -13.99 -38.74
CA SER A 548 14.55 -14.50 -38.00
C SER A 548 15.14 -13.52 -36.98
N GLU A 549 14.87 -12.22 -37.12
CA GLU A 549 15.26 -11.20 -36.15
C GLU A 549 14.37 -11.16 -34.91
N TYR A 550 13.24 -11.87 -34.91
CA TYR A 550 12.31 -11.93 -33.80
C TYR A 550 12.32 -13.31 -33.16
N THR A 551 12.41 -13.35 -31.82
CA THR A 551 12.20 -14.61 -31.09
C THR A 551 10.70 -14.90 -31.03
N LEU A 552 10.21 -15.78 -31.90
CA LEU A 552 8.78 -16.08 -32.00
C LEU A 552 8.33 -17.03 -30.88
N ILE A 553 7.17 -16.74 -30.28
CA ILE A 553 6.50 -17.64 -29.34
C ILE A 553 6.05 -18.93 -30.04
N ASP A 554 6.03 -20.04 -29.30
CA ASP A 554 5.44 -21.30 -29.77
C ASP A 554 3.97 -21.13 -30.20
N LYS A 555 3.62 -21.74 -31.34
CA LYS A 555 2.30 -21.57 -31.98
C LYS A 555 1.17 -22.16 -31.15
N GLU A 556 1.36 -23.35 -30.59
CA GLU A 556 0.33 -24.03 -29.81
C GLU A 556 0.12 -23.31 -28.48
N LEU A 557 1.23 -22.96 -27.81
CA LEU A 557 1.21 -22.24 -26.54
C LEU A 557 0.48 -20.90 -26.69
N TRP A 558 0.79 -20.11 -27.73
CA TRP A 558 0.10 -18.85 -27.96
C TRP A 558 -1.39 -19.04 -28.27
N SER A 559 -1.72 -19.99 -29.15
CA SER A 559 -3.12 -20.25 -29.56
C SER A 559 -4.02 -20.57 -28.37
N ARG A 560 -3.51 -21.29 -27.37
CA ARG A 560 -4.29 -21.77 -26.22
C ARG A 560 -4.07 -20.94 -24.94
N GLY A 561 -2.98 -20.18 -24.86
CA GLY A 561 -2.57 -19.45 -23.66
C GLY A 561 -2.64 -17.92 -23.74
N LYS A 562 -2.96 -17.33 -24.91
CA LYS A 562 -2.93 -15.87 -25.13
C LYS A 562 -3.65 -15.02 -24.07
N ASP A 563 -4.75 -15.51 -23.50
CA ASP A 563 -5.57 -14.77 -22.53
C ASP A 563 -4.86 -14.57 -21.18
N TYR A 564 -3.76 -15.30 -20.95
CA TYR A 564 -2.93 -15.23 -19.74
C TYR A 564 -1.58 -14.55 -19.97
N LEU A 565 -1.27 -14.14 -21.20
CA LEU A 565 0.05 -13.66 -21.62
C LEU A 565 0.01 -12.20 -22.08
N PRO A 566 -0.27 -11.23 -21.19
CA PRO A 566 -0.53 -9.84 -21.56
C PRO A 566 0.71 -9.05 -22.01
N ARG A 567 1.93 -9.61 -21.87
CA ARG A 567 3.18 -8.91 -22.16
C ARG A 567 3.93 -9.43 -23.39
N VAL A 568 3.33 -10.34 -24.15
CA VAL A 568 3.93 -10.82 -25.41
C VAL A 568 3.87 -9.71 -26.47
N ASN A 569 4.98 -9.45 -27.13
CA ASN A 569 5.05 -8.41 -28.15
C ASN A 569 4.34 -8.83 -29.44
N LYS A 570 3.82 -7.87 -30.21
CA LYS A 570 3.16 -8.13 -31.49
C LYS A 570 3.98 -7.54 -32.63
N ILE A 571 4.32 -8.35 -33.63
CA ILE A 571 4.88 -7.85 -34.89
C ILE A 571 3.72 -7.19 -35.66
N THR A 572 3.79 -5.87 -35.83
CA THR A 572 2.73 -5.12 -36.53
C THR A 572 3.03 -5.00 -38.02
N GLN A 573 1.99 -4.81 -38.83
CA GLN A 573 2.15 -4.54 -40.27
C GLN A 573 3.04 -3.30 -40.50
N GLN A 574 2.86 -2.24 -39.70
CA GLN A 574 3.70 -1.04 -39.74
C GLN A 574 5.19 -1.35 -39.57
N MET A 575 5.57 -2.25 -38.64
CA MET A 575 6.97 -2.63 -38.44
C MET A 575 7.55 -3.33 -39.66
N ILE A 576 6.78 -4.25 -40.27
CA ILE A 576 7.20 -5.01 -41.46
C ILE A 576 7.38 -4.05 -42.64
N VAL A 577 6.37 -3.21 -42.91
CA VAL A 577 6.39 -2.23 -44.00
C VAL A 577 7.56 -1.25 -43.84
N LYS A 578 7.74 -0.71 -42.64
CA LYS A 578 8.88 0.16 -42.33
C LYS A 578 10.21 -0.50 -42.66
N LYS A 579 10.38 -1.76 -42.27
CA LYS A 579 11.64 -2.49 -42.46
C LYS A 579 11.94 -2.79 -43.92
N CYS A 580 10.93 -3.11 -44.72
CA CYS A 580 11.10 -3.44 -46.14
C CYS A 580 11.35 -2.20 -47.01
N ILE A 581 10.69 -1.08 -46.69
CA ILE A 581 10.60 0.08 -47.60
C ILE A 581 11.49 1.23 -47.16
N LEU A 582 11.57 1.55 -45.87
CA LEU A 582 12.31 2.72 -45.39
C LEU A 582 13.78 2.73 -45.84
N PRO A 583 14.54 1.61 -45.81
CA PRO A 583 15.93 1.60 -46.29
C PRO A 583 16.09 1.99 -47.77
N LYS A 584 15.05 1.79 -48.60
CA LYS A 584 15.08 2.03 -50.05
C LYS A 584 14.87 3.50 -50.43
N ILE A 585 14.31 4.33 -49.54
CA ILE A 585 14.07 5.76 -49.79
C ILE A 585 15.07 6.69 -49.08
N LYS A 586 15.93 6.16 -48.23
CA LYS A 586 16.94 6.96 -47.52
C LYS A 586 17.98 7.50 -48.50
N ILE A 587 18.57 8.66 -48.21
CA ILE A 587 19.67 9.20 -49.03
C ILE A 587 20.91 8.29 -49.12
N SER A 588 21.05 7.33 -48.20
CA SER A 588 22.11 6.31 -48.21
C SER A 588 21.85 5.15 -49.18
N SER A 589 20.65 5.06 -49.77
CA SER A 589 20.32 4.05 -50.77
C SER A 589 20.88 4.42 -52.14
N GLU A 590 20.86 3.46 -53.07
CA GLU A 590 20.98 3.80 -54.50
C GLU A 590 19.89 4.80 -54.88
N HIS A 591 20.22 5.69 -55.83
CA HIS A 591 19.37 6.79 -56.26
C HIS A 591 18.09 6.24 -56.93
N PRO A 592 16.91 6.30 -56.28
CA PRO A 592 15.73 5.58 -56.75
C PRO A 592 15.10 6.22 -57.98
N SER A 593 14.26 5.46 -58.69
CA SER A 593 13.41 6.01 -59.75
C SER A 593 12.26 6.82 -59.17
N LYS A 594 11.68 7.70 -59.98
CA LYS A 594 10.53 8.53 -59.60
C LYS A 594 9.31 7.69 -59.20
N ASP A 595 8.99 6.68 -60.02
CA ASP A 595 7.83 5.80 -59.78
C ASP A 595 8.01 4.99 -58.50
N ASP A 596 9.24 4.55 -58.20
CA ASP A 596 9.56 3.84 -56.97
C ASP A 596 9.35 4.74 -55.74
N ILE A 597 9.81 6.00 -55.78
CA ILE A 597 9.63 6.94 -54.67
C ILE A 597 8.15 7.15 -54.37
N LEU A 598 7.33 7.43 -55.39
CA LEU A 598 5.88 7.64 -55.22
C LEU A 598 5.21 6.40 -54.63
N SER A 599 5.50 5.22 -55.16
CA SER A 599 4.94 3.96 -54.69
C SER A 599 5.34 3.67 -53.24
N TRP A 600 6.63 3.76 -52.92
CA TRP A 600 7.18 3.43 -51.61
C TRP A 600 6.73 4.40 -50.52
N THR A 601 6.74 5.71 -50.78
CA THR A 601 6.28 6.68 -49.79
C THR A 601 4.77 6.55 -49.55
N TYR A 602 3.98 6.23 -50.58
CA TYR A 602 2.55 5.98 -50.43
C TYR A 602 2.27 4.75 -49.58
N ILE A 603 2.98 3.65 -49.82
CA ILE A 603 2.82 2.44 -49.00
C ILE A 603 3.22 2.73 -47.55
N LEU A 604 4.35 3.41 -47.31
CA LEU A 604 4.75 3.81 -45.96
C LEU A 604 3.68 4.69 -45.27
N LYS A 605 3.11 5.67 -45.99
CA LYS A 605 2.04 6.55 -45.50
C LYS A 605 0.77 5.76 -45.17
N SER A 606 0.33 4.86 -46.05
CA SER A 606 -0.89 4.04 -45.86
C SER A 606 -0.83 3.16 -44.60
N TYR A 607 0.37 2.76 -44.18
CA TYR A 607 0.62 2.00 -42.96
C TYR A 607 1.04 2.86 -41.77
N ASN A 608 0.90 4.19 -41.84
CA ASN A 608 1.30 5.16 -40.81
C ASN A 608 2.80 5.06 -40.40
N SER A 609 3.67 4.63 -41.32
CA SER A 609 5.10 4.50 -41.07
C SER A 609 5.87 5.72 -41.59
N TYR A 610 6.02 6.74 -40.74
CA TYR A 610 6.68 7.99 -41.13
C TYR A 610 8.21 7.92 -40.98
N PRO A 611 8.97 8.32 -42.02
CA PRO A 611 10.42 8.46 -41.95
C PRO A 611 10.82 9.54 -40.93
N LYS A 612 12.01 9.38 -40.33
CA LYS A 612 12.63 10.36 -39.41
C LYS A 612 14.02 10.81 -39.86
N ASP A 613 14.46 10.27 -41.00
CA ASP A 613 15.75 10.54 -41.59
C ASP A 613 15.51 11.30 -42.90
N GLU A 614 16.56 11.92 -43.41
CA GLU A 614 16.55 12.51 -44.75
C GLU A 614 16.32 11.43 -45.82
N ILE A 615 15.44 11.72 -46.78
CA ILE A 615 15.01 10.77 -47.82
C ILE A 615 15.07 11.42 -49.20
N TRP A 616 15.04 10.58 -50.24
CA TRP A 616 14.79 11.00 -51.61
C TRP A 616 13.31 11.37 -51.80
N VAL A 617 13.07 12.52 -52.41
CA VAL A 617 11.73 13.06 -52.73
C VAL A 617 11.72 13.64 -54.14
N ILE A 618 10.55 13.95 -54.66
CA ILE A 618 10.36 14.49 -56.01
C ILE A 618 9.95 15.95 -55.91
N ASP A 619 10.64 16.82 -56.65
CA ASP A 619 10.31 18.24 -56.74
C ASP A 619 9.18 18.51 -57.76
N ASP A 620 8.67 19.73 -57.76
CA ASP A 620 7.63 20.24 -58.66
C ASP A 620 8.04 20.26 -60.14
N ASN A 621 9.34 20.13 -60.45
CA ASN A 621 9.87 19.94 -61.80
C ASN A 621 10.04 18.46 -62.18
N GLY A 622 9.68 17.53 -61.29
CA GLY A 622 9.77 16.09 -61.49
C GLY A 622 11.17 15.48 -61.29
N GLN A 623 12.12 16.23 -60.72
CA GLN A 623 13.46 15.75 -60.39
C GLN A 623 13.50 15.11 -58.99
N VAL A 624 14.32 14.08 -58.84
CA VAL A 624 14.58 13.46 -57.54
C VAL A 624 15.65 14.26 -56.80
N ARG A 625 15.33 14.70 -55.59
CA ARG A 625 16.19 15.51 -54.73
C ARG A 625 16.18 15.00 -53.30
N LYS A 626 17.12 15.49 -52.49
CA LYS A 626 17.10 15.27 -51.04
C LYS A 626 15.98 16.08 -50.42
N SER A 627 15.29 15.53 -49.43
CA SER A 627 14.22 16.25 -48.74
C SER A 627 14.66 17.57 -48.12
N SER A 628 15.91 17.74 -47.69
CA SER A 628 16.42 19.02 -47.15
C SER A 628 16.57 20.16 -48.19
N GLU A 629 16.54 19.82 -49.47
CA GLU A 629 16.62 20.79 -50.57
C GLU A 629 15.23 21.31 -51.00
N ILE A 630 14.17 20.74 -50.43
CA ILE A 630 12.78 20.97 -50.85
C ILE A 630 12.01 21.74 -49.78
N PHE A 631 11.18 22.67 -50.24
CA PHE A 631 10.12 23.31 -49.45
C PHE A 631 8.77 22.63 -49.69
N LEU A 632 7.93 22.58 -48.66
CA LEU A 632 6.52 22.26 -48.85
C LEU A 632 5.87 23.25 -49.83
N SER A 633 5.20 22.73 -50.85
CA SER A 633 4.32 23.54 -51.70
C SER A 633 3.08 23.99 -50.90
N ASP A 634 2.49 25.10 -51.32
CA ASP A 634 1.24 25.66 -50.78
C ASP A 634 0.07 24.66 -50.85
N LYS A 635 0.16 23.64 -51.72
CA LYS A 635 -0.83 22.54 -51.80
C LYS A 635 -0.80 21.59 -50.61
N TYR A 636 0.27 21.59 -49.82
CA TYR A 636 0.46 20.72 -48.65
C TYR A 636 0.26 21.46 -47.33
N ASN A 637 -0.58 22.51 -47.31
CA ASN A 637 -0.87 23.30 -46.12
C ASN A 637 0.40 23.84 -45.45
N SER A 638 1.30 24.44 -46.24
CA SER A 638 2.52 25.10 -45.75
C SER A 638 2.19 26.21 -44.74
N ILE A 639 3.15 26.57 -43.88
CA ILE A 639 2.94 27.65 -42.89
C ILE A 639 2.72 29.01 -43.57
N TYR A 640 3.49 29.29 -44.62
CA TYR A 640 3.37 30.50 -45.42
C TYR A 640 3.25 30.11 -46.89
N CYS A 641 2.26 30.69 -47.56
CA CYS A 641 1.99 30.45 -48.97
C CYS A 641 2.92 31.28 -49.86
N VAL A 642 4.23 31.00 -49.83
CA VAL A 642 5.24 31.82 -50.50
C VAL A 642 5.41 31.50 -51.99
N GLN A 643 4.86 30.37 -52.45
CA GLN A 643 4.95 29.97 -53.86
C GLN A 643 4.30 31.00 -54.80
N LYS A 644 3.27 31.71 -54.31
CA LYS A 644 2.62 32.81 -55.05
C LYS A 644 3.52 34.02 -55.35
N PHE A 645 4.66 34.15 -54.66
CA PHE A 645 5.56 35.30 -54.81
C PHE A 645 6.67 35.08 -55.85
N ASP A 646 6.81 33.87 -56.38
CA ASP A 646 7.84 33.50 -57.36
C ASP A 646 9.26 33.87 -56.88
N LEU A 647 9.59 33.42 -55.65
CA LEU A 647 10.90 33.68 -55.04
C LEU A 647 12.00 32.84 -55.72
N PRO A 648 13.24 33.34 -55.81
CA PRO A 648 14.29 32.72 -56.60
C PRO A 648 14.93 31.50 -55.91
N ASN A 649 15.35 30.47 -56.64
CA ASN A 649 16.12 29.33 -56.10
C ASN A 649 15.39 28.48 -55.03
N ILE A 650 14.06 28.37 -55.11
CA ILE A 650 13.26 27.49 -54.26
C ILE A 650 12.71 26.32 -55.07
N ASN A 651 12.86 25.09 -54.58
CA ASN A 651 12.25 23.89 -55.17
C ASN A 651 11.12 23.44 -54.24
N TYR A 652 9.93 23.18 -54.80
CA TYR A 652 8.79 22.76 -54.01
C TYR A 652 8.52 21.26 -54.13
N LEU A 653 7.85 20.70 -53.14
CA LEU A 653 7.40 19.30 -53.18
C LEU A 653 6.39 19.10 -54.32
N SER A 654 6.62 18.07 -55.15
CA SER A 654 5.75 17.73 -56.28
C SER A 654 4.30 17.51 -55.87
N GLU A 655 3.32 17.97 -56.65
CA GLU A 655 1.90 17.64 -56.44
C GLU A 655 1.57 16.17 -56.76
N GLU A 656 2.52 15.40 -57.31
CA GLU A 656 2.29 14.00 -57.67
C GLU A 656 1.99 13.09 -56.47
N TYR A 657 2.48 13.42 -55.26
CA TYR A 657 2.09 12.69 -54.06
C TYR A 657 0.59 12.87 -53.74
N LEU A 658 0.02 14.06 -53.98
CA LEU A 658 -1.42 14.30 -53.83
C LEU A 658 -2.26 13.54 -54.85
N LYS A 659 -1.71 13.18 -56.01
CA LYS A 659 -2.44 12.38 -57.01
C LYS A 659 -2.67 10.93 -56.55
N LEU A 660 -1.93 10.46 -55.54
CA LEU A 660 -2.02 9.08 -55.04
C LEU A 660 -3.25 8.86 -54.13
N ASP A 661 -3.57 9.83 -53.27
CA ASP A 661 -4.71 9.72 -52.33
C ASP A 661 -5.37 11.05 -51.94
N ASN A 662 -4.92 12.18 -52.49
CA ASN A 662 -5.45 13.52 -52.25
C ASN A 662 -5.56 13.90 -50.76
N ASP A 663 -4.52 13.59 -49.97
CA ASP A 663 -4.46 13.89 -48.53
C ASP A 663 -3.29 14.83 -48.16
N PRO A 664 -3.44 16.15 -48.35
CA PRO A 664 -2.41 17.14 -48.04
C PRO A 664 -1.87 17.07 -46.61
N ASP A 665 -2.74 16.91 -45.61
CA ASP A 665 -2.33 16.89 -44.20
C ASP A 665 -1.59 15.61 -43.84
N GLY A 666 -2.01 14.47 -44.39
CA GLY A 666 -1.28 13.21 -44.20
C GLY A 666 0.11 13.23 -44.85
N TRP A 667 0.25 13.84 -46.04
CA TRP A 667 1.55 14.01 -46.69
C TRP A 667 2.43 15.02 -45.95
N LYS A 668 1.86 16.13 -45.48
CA LYS A 668 2.52 17.05 -44.56
C LYS A 668 3.03 16.33 -43.32
N LYS A 669 2.22 15.48 -42.69
CA LYS A 669 2.66 14.68 -41.54
C LYS A 669 3.76 13.68 -41.90
N PHE A 670 3.69 13.08 -43.09
CA PHE A 670 4.67 12.12 -43.57
C PHE A 670 6.08 12.71 -43.70
N PHE A 671 6.20 13.92 -44.25
CA PHE A 671 7.49 14.56 -44.51
C PHE A 671 8.05 15.39 -43.34
N GLU A 672 7.28 15.59 -42.26
CA GLU A 672 7.61 16.49 -41.15
C GLU A 672 9.00 16.27 -40.54
N ASN A 673 9.41 15.02 -40.40
CA ASN A 673 10.68 14.66 -39.75
C ASN A 673 11.77 14.26 -40.76
N THR A 674 11.65 14.66 -42.02
CA THR A 674 12.59 14.31 -43.10
C THR A 674 13.62 15.39 -43.42
N SER A 675 13.74 16.42 -42.57
CA SER A 675 14.51 17.64 -42.84
C SER A 675 13.97 18.52 -43.97
N MET A 676 12.78 18.23 -44.51
CA MET A 676 12.10 19.08 -45.47
C MET A 676 11.79 20.46 -44.88
N LYS A 677 11.95 21.51 -45.69
CA LYS A 677 11.74 22.89 -45.29
C LYS A 677 10.27 23.28 -45.41
N GLY A 678 9.88 24.34 -44.70
CA GLY A 678 8.54 24.91 -44.78
C GLY A 678 7.60 24.53 -43.62
N TYR A 679 8.13 23.78 -42.64
CA TYR A 679 7.46 23.39 -41.39
C TYR A 679 7.71 24.37 -40.25
N ARG A 680 8.67 25.27 -40.37
CA ARG A 680 9.00 26.25 -39.32
C ARG A 680 9.17 27.63 -39.92
N LYS A 681 8.78 28.67 -39.16
CA LYS A 681 9.04 30.08 -39.52
C LYS A 681 10.51 30.33 -39.84
N PHE A 682 11.43 29.69 -39.10
CA PHE A 682 12.87 29.78 -39.32
C PHE A 682 13.31 29.34 -40.73
N ASP A 683 12.65 28.35 -41.35
CA ASP A 683 13.06 27.87 -42.68
C ASP A 683 12.85 28.98 -43.74
N TYR A 684 11.77 29.75 -43.62
CA TYR A 684 11.47 30.90 -44.48
C TYR A 684 12.34 32.11 -44.12
N GLU A 685 12.54 32.36 -42.83
CA GLU A 685 13.40 33.45 -42.35
C GLU A 685 14.85 33.30 -42.82
N ASP A 686 15.43 32.09 -42.67
CA ASP A 686 16.78 31.78 -43.13
C ASP A 686 16.92 31.95 -44.66
N TYR A 687 15.94 31.45 -45.42
CA TYR A 687 15.90 31.60 -46.87
C TYR A 687 15.79 33.06 -47.29
N ILE A 688 14.84 33.82 -46.73
CA ILE A 688 14.64 35.24 -47.06
C ILE A 688 15.90 36.06 -46.73
N LYS A 689 16.55 35.80 -45.59
CA LYS A 689 17.79 36.50 -45.22
C LYS A 689 18.97 36.18 -46.15
N LYS A 690 19.03 34.98 -46.70
CA LYS A 690 20.13 34.52 -47.58
C LYS A 690 19.93 34.88 -49.05
N GLU A 691 18.71 34.74 -49.56
CA GLU A 691 18.44 34.83 -51.00
C GLU A 691 17.71 36.13 -51.40
N VAL A 692 16.78 36.62 -50.56
CA VAL A 692 15.90 37.76 -50.90
C VAL A 692 16.47 39.09 -50.40
N LEU A 693 16.86 39.17 -49.13
CA LEU A 693 17.30 40.40 -48.48
C LEU A 693 18.58 40.99 -49.12
N PRO A 694 19.60 40.19 -49.53
CA PRO A 694 20.77 40.74 -50.22
C PRO A 694 20.42 41.34 -51.59
N VAL A 695 19.38 40.84 -52.25
CA VAL A 695 18.89 41.42 -53.50
C VAL A 695 18.25 42.77 -53.22
N LEU A 696 17.37 42.87 -52.22
CA LEU A 696 16.67 44.12 -51.86
C LEU A 696 17.57 45.22 -51.26
N LYS A 697 18.84 44.91 -50.95
CA LYS A 697 19.84 45.88 -50.45
C LYS A 697 20.83 46.34 -51.51
N ASP A 698 20.88 45.66 -52.65
CA ASP A 698 21.87 45.90 -53.68
C ASP A 698 21.28 46.76 -54.81
N GLY A 699 21.79 48.00 -54.92
CA GLY A 699 21.31 48.97 -55.89
C GLY A 699 21.53 48.59 -57.35
N GLU A 700 22.47 47.68 -57.67
CA GLU A 700 22.66 47.17 -59.03
C GLU A 700 21.71 45.99 -59.32
N LYS A 701 21.56 45.05 -58.38
CA LYS A 701 20.64 43.92 -58.56
C LYS A 701 19.19 44.39 -58.71
N ILE A 702 18.78 45.38 -57.92
CA ILE A 702 17.41 45.90 -57.97
C ILE A 702 17.08 46.56 -59.30
N LYS A 703 18.03 47.24 -59.96
CA LYS A 703 17.78 47.86 -61.28
C LYS A 703 17.33 46.85 -62.33
N SER A 704 17.75 45.59 -62.21
CA SER A 704 17.39 44.51 -63.14
C SER A 704 16.00 43.92 -62.91
N LEU A 705 15.36 44.22 -61.78
CA LEU A 705 14.04 43.67 -61.42
C LEU A 705 12.91 44.61 -61.87
N THR A 706 11.72 44.06 -62.10
CA THR A 706 10.48 44.84 -62.28
C THR A 706 9.92 45.27 -60.92
N ASP A 707 9.06 46.29 -60.90
CA ASP A 707 8.45 46.77 -59.64
C ASP A 707 7.63 45.67 -58.95
N SER A 708 6.92 44.85 -59.73
CA SER A 708 6.16 43.70 -59.21
C SER A 708 7.05 42.68 -58.49
N ILE A 709 8.27 42.41 -58.97
CA ILE A 709 9.19 41.48 -58.29
C ILE A 709 9.68 42.08 -56.96
N VAL A 710 10.04 43.37 -56.96
CA VAL A 710 10.46 44.07 -55.73
C VAL A 710 9.31 44.09 -54.71
N ILE A 711 8.07 44.30 -55.17
CA ILE A 711 6.87 44.22 -54.33
C ILE A 711 6.69 42.80 -53.77
N ASN A 712 6.73 41.76 -54.60
CA ASN A 712 6.58 40.37 -54.15
C ASN A 712 7.64 39.96 -53.12
N TYR A 713 8.89 40.36 -53.31
CA TYR A 713 9.98 40.05 -52.38
C TYR A 713 9.76 40.73 -51.03
N THR A 714 9.35 42.00 -51.03
CA THR A 714 8.99 42.72 -49.81
C THR A 714 7.72 42.14 -49.17
N GLN A 715 6.73 41.70 -49.96
CA GLN A 715 5.54 41.02 -49.47
C GLN A 715 5.89 39.70 -48.77
N ALA A 716 6.83 38.92 -49.33
CA ALA A 716 7.31 37.70 -48.68
C ALA A 716 7.95 37.96 -47.31
N ILE A 717 8.72 39.05 -47.16
CA ILE A 717 9.28 39.48 -45.86
C ILE A 717 8.17 39.76 -44.85
N VAL A 718 7.14 40.51 -45.26
CA VAL A 718 6.02 40.91 -44.38
C VAL A 718 5.09 39.74 -44.04
N GLU A 719 4.77 38.88 -45.01
CA GLU A 719 3.91 37.72 -44.79
C GLU A 719 4.59 36.65 -43.93
N CYS A 720 5.87 36.38 -44.17
CA CYS A 720 6.65 35.46 -43.33
C CYS A 720 7.09 36.09 -41.99
N GLU A 721 6.69 37.35 -41.75
CA GLU A 721 7.00 38.11 -40.54
C GLU A 721 8.50 38.09 -40.20
N VAL A 722 9.34 38.27 -41.23
CA VAL A 722 10.79 38.31 -41.09
C VAL A 722 11.17 39.67 -40.51
N ASP A 723 11.74 39.65 -39.31
CA ASP A 723 12.19 40.86 -38.65
C ASP A 723 13.44 41.41 -39.34
N ILE A 724 13.29 42.59 -39.94
CA ILE A 724 14.39 43.40 -40.45
C ILE A 724 14.35 44.79 -39.81
N ASN A 725 15.51 45.26 -39.38
CA ASN A 725 15.74 46.62 -38.84
C ASN A 725 16.63 47.46 -39.77
N GLU A 726 16.97 46.92 -40.92
CA GLU A 726 17.89 47.54 -41.86
C GLU A 726 17.12 48.04 -43.08
N PRO A 727 17.53 49.17 -43.67
CA PRO A 727 16.86 49.73 -44.82
C PRO A 727 17.01 48.84 -46.05
N ILE A 728 15.98 48.84 -46.90
CA ILE A 728 15.94 48.14 -48.19
C ILE A 728 15.48 49.11 -49.26
N PHE A 729 15.75 48.83 -50.53
CA PHE A 729 15.14 49.60 -51.60
C PHE A 729 13.66 49.27 -51.73
N VAL A 730 12.87 50.31 -51.90
CA VAL A 730 11.42 50.26 -52.04
C VAL A 730 10.99 51.01 -53.30
N VAL A 731 9.84 50.63 -53.84
CA VAL A 731 9.17 51.27 -54.97
C VAL A 731 8.38 52.48 -54.45
N LEU A 732 8.58 53.63 -55.09
CA LEU A 732 7.90 54.88 -54.75
C LEU A 732 6.66 55.09 -55.62
N LYS A 733 5.78 55.98 -55.20
CA LYS A 733 4.51 56.29 -55.91
C LYS A 733 4.72 56.87 -57.31
N ASP A 734 5.89 57.43 -57.59
CA ASP A 734 6.29 57.94 -58.91
C ASP A 734 6.96 56.87 -59.80
N GLY A 735 7.00 55.61 -59.35
CA GLY A 735 7.66 54.48 -60.03
C GLY A 735 9.19 54.46 -59.88
N SER A 736 9.79 55.44 -59.21
CA SER A 736 11.22 55.40 -58.91
C SER A 736 11.52 54.50 -57.71
N ARG A 737 12.81 54.17 -57.51
CA ARG A 737 13.25 53.32 -56.40
C ARG A 737 14.24 54.06 -55.53
N ALA A 738 14.08 53.93 -54.23
CA ALA A 738 14.96 54.58 -53.25
C ALA A 738 15.13 53.69 -52.03
N MET A 739 16.23 53.92 -51.31
CA MET A 739 16.47 53.26 -50.02
C MET A 739 15.47 53.77 -48.99
N SER A 740 14.83 52.88 -48.23
CA SER A 740 13.69 53.17 -47.34
C SER A 740 13.96 54.20 -46.25
N ASN A 741 15.22 54.40 -45.85
CA ASN A 741 15.64 55.41 -44.87
C ASN A 741 15.96 56.80 -45.48
N SER A 742 15.70 56.99 -46.77
CA SER A 742 15.78 58.31 -47.41
C SER A 742 14.61 59.19 -46.95
N GLU A 743 14.53 60.45 -47.43
CA GLU A 743 13.37 61.33 -47.23
C GLU A 743 12.12 60.82 -47.98
N ILE A 744 11.55 59.72 -47.50
CA ILE A 744 10.36 59.04 -48.03
C ILE A 744 9.27 59.11 -46.97
N TYR A 745 8.07 59.52 -47.38
CA TYR A 745 6.92 59.72 -46.52
C TYR A 745 5.78 58.77 -46.88
N PHE A 746 4.87 58.58 -45.94
CA PHE A 746 3.63 57.84 -46.17
C PHE A 746 2.61 58.72 -46.94
N PRO A 747 2.03 58.24 -48.06
CA PRO A 747 0.91 58.92 -48.70
C PRO A 747 -0.40 58.66 -47.94
N ASN A 748 -1.48 59.33 -48.35
CA ASN A 748 -2.78 59.30 -47.67
C ASN A 748 -3.32 57.88 -47.45
N GLU A 749 -3.05 56.95 -48.38
CA GLU A 749 -3.51 55.56 -48.30
C GLU A 749 -3.02 54.82 -47.05
N TYR A 750 -1.90 55.24 -46.45
CA TYR A 750 -1.36 54.67 -45.20
C TYR A 750 -1.87 55.38 -43.93
N SER A 751 -2.76 56.37 -44.05
CA SER A 751 -3.26 57.18 -42.94
C SER A 751 -2.13 57.71 -42.03
N PRO A 752 -1.17 58.50 -42.56
CA PRO A 752 -0.04 59.02 -41.80
C PRO A 752 -0.49 59.99 -40.70
N LYS A 753 0.38 60.21 -39.72
CA LYS A 753 0.14 61.23 -38.68
C LYS A 753 0.11 62.65 -39.25
N GLN A 754 0.96 62.93 -40.23
CA GLN A 754 0.99 64.18 -40.99
C GLN A 754 0.83 63.83 -42.47
N ASN A 755 -0.24 64.31 -43.12
CA ASN A 755 -0.44 64.06 -44.53
C ASN A 755 0.23 65.14 -45.38
N TRP A 756 1.48 64.87 -45.75
CA TRP A 756 2.30 65.73 -46.61
C TRP A 756 2.00 65.61 -48.10
N GLU A 757 1.07 64.75 -48.51
CA GLU A 757 0.76 64.52 -49.93
C GLU A 757 -0.03 65.67 -50.55
N ASN A 758 -0.92 66.29 -49.77
CA ASN A 758 -1.86 67.30 -50.27
C ASN A 758 -1.29 68.72 -50.34
N GLN A 759 0.01 68.91 -50.15
CA GLN A 759 0.68 70.21 -50.22
C GLN A 759 1.55 70.35 -51.48
N SER A 760 1.58 71.56 -52.05
CA SER A 760 2.33 71.86 -53.28
C SER A 760 3.53 72.79 -53.03
N ILE A 761 4.00 72.88 -51.78
CA ILE A 761 5.02 73.84 -51.33
C ILE A 761 6.41 73.21 -51.34
N ILE A 762 6.53 71.92 -50.98
CA ILE A 762 7.79 71.16 -50.91
C ILE A 762 7.66 69.87 -51.75
N GLY A 763 8.68 69.55 -52.55
CA GLY A 763 8.73 68.31 -53.34
C GLY A 763 9.15 67.11 -52.47
N LEU A 764 8.23 66.18 -52.21
CA LEU A 764 8.44 65.02 -51.35
C LEU A 764 8.24 63.71 -52.12
N LYS A 765 8.89 62.65 -51.64
CA LYS A 765 8.75 61.28 -52.17
C LYS A 765 7.83 60.47 -51.28
N PHE A 766 6.97 59.67 -51.88
CA PHE A 766 6.00 58.85 -51.18
C PHE A 766 6.20 57.38 -51.48
N ILE A 767 6.09 56.52 -50.47
CA ILE A 767 6.09 55.06 -50.66
C ILE A 767 4.91 54.67 -51.57
N SER A 768 5.10 53.69 -52.45
CA SER A 768 4.02 53.22 -53.34
C SER A 768 2.85 52.64 -52.53
N SER A 769 1.62 52.93 -52.95
CA SER A 769 0.42 52.27 -52.42
C SER A 769 0.23 50.87 -52.99
N GLU A 770 1.02 50.43 -53.98
CA GLU A 770 0.95 49.08 -54.54
C GLU A 770 1.41 47.98 -53.57
N TYR A 771 2.15 48.35 -52.51
CA TYR A 771 2.46 47.42 -51.41
C TYR A 771 1.26 47.12 -50.52
N ILE A 772 0.26 48.00 -50.51
CA ILE A 772 -0.92 47.86 -49.64
C ILE A 772 -1.74 46.66 -50.10
N GLY A 773 -1.64 45.57 -49.34
CA GLY A 773 -2.55 44.44 -49.41
C GLY A 773 -3.81 44.69 -48.57
N SER A 774 -4.27 43.65 -47.87
CA SER A 774 -5.47 43.73 -47.00
C SER A 774 -5.26 44.45 -45.66
N ASP A 775 -4.00 44.64 -45.21
CA ASP A 775 -3.67 45.15 -43.87
C ASP A 775 -2.72 46.35 -43.94
N VAL A 776 -3.31 47.55 -44.05
CA VAL A 776 -2.59 48.82 -44.14
C VAL A 776 -1.72 49.07 -42.91
N SER A 777 -2.20 48.70 -41.71
CA SER A 777 -1.51 48.93 -40.44
C SER A 777 -0.22 48.13 -40.36
N LYS A 778 -0.26 46.84 -40.74
CA LYS A 778 0.93 45.98 -40.77
C LYS A 778 2.01 46.51 -41.71
N TRP A 779 1.61 46.98 -42.90
CA TRP A 779 2.54 47.57 -43.86
C TRP A 779 3.14 48.88 -43.38
N LYS A 780 2.32 49.73 -42.73
CA LYS A 780 2.78 51.00 -42.16
C LYS A 780 3.82 50.78 -41.06
N GLU A 781 3.58 49.84 -40.14
CA GLU A 781 4.54 49.50 -39.09
C GLU A 781 5.85 48.95 -39.66
N PHE A 782 5.77 48.07 -40.66
CA PHE A 782 6.94 47.54 -41.35
C PHE A 782 7.78 48.65 -42.00
N PHE A 783 7.17 49.52 -42.81
CA PHE A 783 7.88 50.60 -43.48
C PHE A 783 8.48 51.62 -42.50
N LYS A 784 7.78 51.90 -41.39
CA LYS A 784 8.30 52.75 -40.33
C LYS A 784 9.56 52.15 -39.69
N LYS A 785 9.56 50.84 -39.45
CA LYS A 785 10.70 50.12 -38.86
C LYS A 785 11.95 50.18 -39.74
N ILE A 786 11.78 50.20 -41.06
CA ILE A 786 12.89 50.30 -42.03
C ILE A 786 13.19 51.74 -42.50
N GLY A 787 12.57 52.76 -41.90
CA GLY A 787 12.99 54.16 -42.04
C GLY A 787 12.05 55.12 -42.79
N VAL A 788 10.86 54.68 -43.21
CA VAL A 788 9.86 55.57 -43.85
C VAL A 788 9.23 56.50 -42.80
N LYS A 789 9.14 57.79 -43.11
CA LYS A 789 8.79 58.85 -42.15
C LYS A 789 7.29 59.11 -42.08
N GLU A 790 6.75 59.18 -40.86
CA GLU A 790 5.38 59.67 -40.59
C GLU A 790 5.31 61.18 -40.33
N GLU A 791 6.44 61.77 -39.95
CA GLU A 791 6.53 63.15 -39.51
C GLU A 791 7.72 63.82 -40.19
N ALA A 792 7.57 65.09 -40.56
CA ALA A 792 8.65 65.90 -41.08
C ALA A 792 9.58 66.39 -39.98
N SER A 793 10.83 66.72 -40.33
CA SER A 793 11.77 67.35 -39.41
C SER A 793 11.31 68.76 -39.01
N GLY A 794 11.78 69.25 -37.86
CA GLY A 794 11.50 70.63 -37.42
C GLY A 794 11.93 71.67 -38.46
N GLU A 795 13.07 71.46 -39.12
CA GLU A 795 13.56 72.32 -40.21
C GLU A 795 12.57 72.38 -41.38
N MET A 796 11.98 71.25 -41.77
CA MET A 796 11.00 71.19 -42.87
C MET A 796 9.68 71.87 -42.49
N ILE A 797 9.24 71.75 -41.22
CA ILE A 797 8.06 72.45 -40.71
C ILE A 797 8.30 73.97 -40.71
N GLU A 798 9.49 74.41 -40.31
CA GLU A 798 9.88 75.83 -40.36
C GLU A 798 9.92 76.35 -41.80
N GLU A 799 10.56 75.62 -42.72
CA GLU A 799 10.64 75.97 -44.14
C GLU A 799 9.25 76.06 -44.77
N PHE A 800 8.38 75.09 -44.50
CA PHE A 800 6.99 75.10 -44.96
C PHE A 800 6.24 76.35 -44.47
N GLY A 801 6.37 76.68 -43.18
CA GLY A 801 5.73 77.86 -42.60
C GLY A 801 6.30 79.18 -43.15
N LYS A 802 7.60 79.28 -43.41
CA LYS A 802 8.18 80.46 -44.09
C LYS A 802 7.61 80.61 -45.50
N ASN A 803 7.50 79.51 -46.24
CA ASN A 803 6.96 79.52 -47.60
C ASN A 803 5.46 79.84 -47.64
N ILE A 804 4.65 79.38 -46.66
CA ILE A 804 3.22 79.71 -46.63
C ILE A 804 2.98 81.19 -46.30
N VAL A 805 3.76 81.77 -45.37
CA VAL A 805 3.71 83.21 -45.06
C VAL A 805 4.18 84.04 -46.25
N LYS A 806 5.27 83.62 -46.92
CA LYS A 806 5.73 84.24 -48.16
C LYS A 806 4.62 84.30 -49.21
N LYS A 807 3.98 83.17 -49.49
CA LYS A 807 2.87 83.08 -50.47
C LYS A 807 1.68 83.97 -50.09
N LYS A 808 1.37 84.09 -48.79
CA LYS A 808 0.30 84.97 -48.29
C LYS A 808 0.54 86.43 -48.68
N PHE A 809 1.74 86.96 -48.43
CA PHE A 809 2.09 88.36 -48.73
C PHE A 809 2.31 88.58 -50.24
N GLU A 810 2.87 87.61 -50.97
CA GLU A 810 2.99 87.69 -52.43
C GLU A 810 1.62 87.81 -53.11
N THR A 811 0.61 87.09 -52.60
CA THR A 811 -0.77 87.18 -53.11
C THR A 811 -1.40 88.57 -52.88
N GLU A 812 -0.93 89.32 -51.88
CA GLU A 812 -1.34 90.70 -51.62
C GLU A 812 -0.55 91.75 -52.44
N GLY A 813 0.32 91.30 -53.35
CA GLY A 813 1.12 92.13 -54.23
C GLY A 813 2.41 92.66 -53.59
N TYR A 814 2.87 92.07 -52.49
CA TYR A 814 4.23 92.34 -51.97
C TYR A 814 5.26 91.50 -52.72
N LYS A 815 6.44 92.08 -52.97
CA LYS A 815 7.62 91.27 -53.30
C LYS A 815 8.25 90.81 -51.99
N VAL A 816 8.32 89.49 -51.77
CA VAL A 816 8.80 88.91 -50.52
C VAL A 816 10.14 88.19 -50.73
N GLU A 817 11.15 88.58 -49.97
CA GLU A 817 12.50 88.01 -49.99
C GLU A 817 12.90 87.53 -48.58
N PRO A 818 13.73 86.48 -48.46
CA PRO A 818 14.36 86.12 -47.19
C PRO A 818 15.18 87.31 -46.66
N TYR A 819 15.15 87.57 -45.35
CA TYR A 819 15.86 88.70 -44.76
C TYR A 819 17.06 88.27 -43.91
N GLY A 820 16.83 87.53 -42.83
CA GLY A 820 17.87 86.99 -41.96
C GLY A 820 18.26 87.89 -40.78
N GLY A 821 18.68 87.25 -39.67
CA GLY A 821 19.13 87.90 -38.43
C GLY A 821 17.98 88.42 -37.57
N LYS A 822 17.36 89.52 -37.99
CA LYS A 822 16.38 90.27 -37.18
C LYS A 822 14.90 89.97 -37.52
N ALA A 823 14.68 89.30 -38.65
CA ALA A 823 13.38 88.77 -39.10
C ALA A 823 13.64 87.68 -40.17
N ASP A 824 12.69 86.76 -40.37
CA ASP A 824 12.79 85.71 -41.38
C ASP A 824 12.56 86.22 -42.82
N LEU A 825 11.55 87.08 -43.01
CA LEU A 825 11.11 87.56 -44.32
C LEU A 825 11.05 89.09 -44.34
N LYS A 826 11.27 89.66 -45.52
CA LYS A 826 11.07 91.08 -45.83
C LYS A 826 10.12 91.19 -47.03
N ALA A 827 9.04 91.94 -46.85
CA ALA A 827 8.01 92.16 -47.84
C ALA A 827 7.96 93.64 -48.23
N THR A 828 8.13 93.96 -49.51
CA THR A 828 8.12 95.34 -50.03
C THR A 828 6.99 95.54 -51.03
N LYS A 829 6.21 96.62 -50.86
CA LYS A 829 5.16 97.05 -51.79
C LYS A 829 5.19 98.57 -51.95
N GLU A 830 5.49 99.03 -53.16
CA GLU A 830 5.70 100.45 -53.47
C GLU A 830 6.73 101.09 -52.53
N ILE A 831 6.29 101.99 -51.63
CA ILE A 831 7.11 102.67 -50.63
C ILE A 831 7.04 102.03 -49.22
N LEU A 832 6.21 101.00 -49.04
CA LEU A 832 6.05 100.29 -47.76
C LEU A 832 6.98 99.07 -47.69
N THR A 833 7.76 98.98 -46.60
CA THR A 833 8.59 97.80 -46.28
C THR A 833 8.14 97.21 -44.96
N ILE A 834 7.87 95.91 -44.95
CA ILE A 834 7.44 95.13 -43.79
C ILE A 834 8.45 94.02 -43.52
N PHE A 835 8.76 93.78 -42.25
CA PHE A 835 9.60 92.68 -41.78
C PHE A 835 8.75 91.68 -40.99
N ILE A 836 8.93 90.39 -41.26
CA ILE A 836 8.09 89.32 -40.73
C ILE A 836 8.97 88.24 -40.11
N GLU A 837 8.81 88.00 -38.82
CA GLU A 837 9.37 86.82 -38.14
C GLU A 837 8.35 85.69 -38.21
N VAL A 838 8.77 84.48 -38.60
CA VAL A 838 7.88 83.33 -38.79
C VAL A 838 8.19 82.24 -37.78
N ARG A 839 7.20 81.86 -36.99
CA ARG A 839 7.27 80.74 -36.06
C ARG A 839 6.31 79.65 -36.50
N SER A 840 6.77 78.42 -36.67
CA SER A 840 5.99 77.34 -37.29
C SER A 840 5.92 76.12 -36.39
N LYS A 841 4.77 75.46 -36.31
CA LYS A 841 4.59 74.22 -35.56
C LYS A 841 3.61 73.28 -36.27
N SER A 842 3.87 71.97 -36.20
CA SER A 842 2.98 70.97 -36.80
C SER A 842 1.65 70.79 -36.04
N SER A 843 1.66 70.88 -34.71
CA SER A 843 0.47 70.68 -33.87
C SER A 843 -0.02 71.98 -33.20
N GLY A 844 -1.34 72.18 -33.13
CA GLY A 844 -1.97 73.39 -32.59
C GLY A 844 -2.27 73.37 -31.09
N ASP A 845 -1.69 74.36 -30.41
CA ASP A 845 -2.33 75.39 -29.57
C ASP A 845 -1.43 76.63 -29.71
N ILE A 846 -1.97 77.84 -29.58
CA ILE A 846 -1.13 79.05 -29.55
C ILE A 846 -0.37 79.02 -28.22
N THR A 847 0.95 79.03 -28.28
CA THR A 847 1.83 79.07 -27.11
C THR A 847 2.48 80.44 -27.00
N ASP A 848 2.91 80.80 -25.80
CA ASP A 848 3.70 82.01 -25.59
C ASP A 848 4.96 81.96 -26.47
N GLU A 849 5.20 83.06 -27.18
CA GLU A 849 6.35 83.22 -28.05
C GLU A 849 7.27 84.29 -27.49
N SER A 850 8.57 84.04 -27.54
CA SER A 850 9.59 85.04 -27.23
C SER A 850 10.37 85.41 -28.48
N LEU A 851 10.60 86.72 -28.62
CA LEU A 851 11.60 87.25 -29.53
C LEU A 851 12.91 87.36 -28.76
N ASP A 852 14.01 86.92 -29.36
CA ASP A 852 15.32 87.18 -28.77
C ASP A 852 15.58 88.69 -28.68
N SER A 853 16.56 89.09 -27.87
CA SER A 853 16.81 90.51 -27.58
C SER A 853 17.13 91.36 -28.82
N GLU A 854 17.56 90.75 -29.92
CA GLU A 854 17.84 91.47 -31.17
C GLU A 854 16.57 91.68 -31.98
N LYS A 855 15.75 90.64 -32.12
CA LYS A 855 14.44 90.68 -32.80
C LYS A 855 13.43 91.55 -32.05
N ALA A 856 13.41 91.50 -30.72
CA ALA A 856 12.53 92.31 -29.89
C ALA A 856 12.84 93.81 -30.04
N LYS A 857 14.12 94.19 -29.99
CA LYS A 857 14.55 95.56 -30.22
C LYS A 857 14.22 96.02 -31.65
N PHE A 858 14.43 95.14 -32.64
CA PHE A 858 14.09 95.46 -34.02
C PHE A 858 12.59 95.65 -34.22
N ALA A 859 11.75 94.86 -33.55
CA ALA A 859 10.30 95.05 -33.55
C ALA A 859 9.90 96.41 -32.95
N GLU A 860 10.54 96.85 -31.86
CA GLU A 860 10.33 98.17 -31.24
C GLU A 860 10.79 99.33 -32.14
N GLU A 861 11.90 99.15 -32.87
CA GLU A 861 12.41 100.12 -33.84
C GLU A 861 11.47 100.27 -35.06
N GLN A 862 10.98 99.16 -35.60
CA GLN A 862 10.17 99.15 -36.83
C GLN A 862 8.67 99.37 -36.60
N LYS A 863 8.17 99.14 -35.37
CA LYS A 863 6.78 99.37 -34.95
C LYS A 863 5.76 98.75 -35.91
N ASP A 864 4.96 99.58 -36.59
CA ASP A 864 3.90 99.17 -37.52
C ASP A 864 4.40 98.41 -38.76
N ASN A 865 5.71 98.42 -39.01
CA ASN A 865 6.35 97.70 -40.11
C ASN A 865 6.91 96.33 -39.69
N PHE A 866 6.73 95.89 -38.44
CA PHE A 866 7.14 94.56 -37.98
C PHE A 866 5.94 93.67 -37.64
N TYR A 867 6.00 92.41 -38.09
CA TYR A 867 4.96 91.42 -37.90
C TYR A 867 5.55 90.12 -37.33
N LEU A 868 4.84 89.50 -36.40
CA LEU A 868 5.09 88.13 -35.97
C LEU A 868 4.01 87.24 -36.60
N ALA A 869 4.42 86.32 -37.47
CA ALA A 869 3.56 85.33 -38.11
C ALA A 869 3.75 83.96 -37.43
N ARG A 870 2.72 83.49 -36.71
CA ARG A 870 2.68 82.16 -36.11
C ARG A 870 1.86 81.22 -36.99
N VAL A 871 2.50 80.18 -37.53
CA VAL A 871 1.88 79.14 -38.35
C VAL A 871 1.71 77.86 -37.54
N ILE A 872 0.48 77.36 -37.40
CA ILE A 872 0.18 76.10 -36.69
C ILE A 872 -0.58 75.12 -37.59
N ASN A 873 -0.72 73.85 -37.17
CA ASN A 873 -1.45 72.79 -37.88
C ASN A 873 -0.87 72.40 -39.26
N ILE A 874 0.47 72.41 -39.38
CA ILE A 874 1.21 72.01 -40.57
C ILE A 874 1.33 70.47 -40.63
N PRO A 875 1.12 69.80 -41.78
CA PRO A 875 0.72 70.33 -43.09
C PRO A 875 -0.79 70.28 -43.36
N ASP A 876 -1.55 69.58 -42.51
CA ASP A 876 -2.91 69.13 -42.84
C ASP A 876 -3.93 70.28 -42.95
N ALA A 877 -3.81 71.31 -42.11
CA ALA A 877 -4.73 72.46 -42.10
C ALA A 877 -4.04 73.72 -41.53
N PRO A 878 -3.04 74.29 -42.23
CA PRO A 878 -2.20 75.34 -41.67
C PRO A 878 -2.97 76.66 -41.44
N TYR A 879 -2.85 77.22 -40.24
CA TYR A 879 -3.41 78.53 -39.87
C TYR A 879 -2.28 79.54 -39.59
N ILE A 880 -2.44 80.78 -40.05
CA ILE A 880 -1.49 81.88 -39.82
C ILE A 880 -2.12 82.90 -38.86
N TYR A 881 -1.55 83.05 -37.67
CA TYR A 881 -1.80 84.17 -36.77
C TYR A 881 -0.78 85.27 -37.06
N LEU A 882 -1.27 86.44 -37.46
CA LEU A 882 -0.41 87.54 -37.88
C LEU A 882 -0.58 88.71 -36.91
N LEU A 883 0.41 88.92 -36.04
CA LEU A 883 0.43 90.00 -35.06
C LEU A 883 1.25 91.17 -35.59
N LYS A 884 0.59 92.31 -35.82
CA LYS A 884 1.23 93.57 -36.22
C LYS A 884 1.73 94.33 -34.99
N ASN A 885 2.93 94.89 -35.07
CA ASN A 885 3.52 95.75 -34.03
C ASN A 885 3.43 95.14 -32.62
N PRO A 886 4.07 93.98 -32.38
CA PRO A 886 4.03 93.33 -31.08
C PRO A 886 4.59 94.23 -29.95
N ALA A 887 5.47 95.18 -30.24
CA ALA A 887 6.05 96.07 -29.23
C ALA A 887 5.04 97.06 -28.60
N ASN A 888 3.85 97.25 -29.20
CA ASN A 888 2.84 98.20 -28.73
C ASN A 888 1.67 97.54 -27.98
N CYS A 889 1.74 96.24 -27.69
CA CYS A 889 0.69 95.56 -26.94
C CYS A 889 0.92 95.72 -25.42
N GLU A 890 -0.10 96.17 -24.69
CA GLU A 890 -0.04 96.60 -23.28
C GLU A 890 0.40 95.49 -22.28
N GLU A 891 0.37 94.22 -22.69
CA GLU A 891 0.75 93.06 -21.86
C GLU A 891 2.16 92.50 -22.18
N ILE A 892 2.93 93.14 -23.07
CA ILE A 892 4.26 92.65 -23.49
C ILE A 892 5.38 93.40 -22.72
N ALA A 893 6.19 92.65 -21.95
CA ALA A 893 7.33 93.18 -21.22
C ALA A 893 8.63 93.08 -22.04
N LEU A 894 9.17 94.22 -22.51
CA LEU A 894 10.47 94.31 -23.18
C LEU A 894 11.61 94.41 -22.13
N GLU A 895 12.38 93.33 -21.96
CA GLU A 895 13.43 93.21 -20.93
C GLU A 895 14.56 94.27 -21.01
N MET A 896 15.01 94.75 -19.84
CA MET A 896 16.00 95.83 -19.67
C MET A 896 17.46 95.33 -19.63
N LYS A 897 18.33 95.93 -20.46
CA LYS A 897 19.79 95.72 -20.47
C LYS A 897 20.51 96.60 -19.44
N ILE A 898 21.45 96.02 -18.69
CA ILE A 898 22.31 96.73 -17.72
C ILE A 898 23.56 97.30 -18.42
N PRO A 899 23.86 98.61 -18.33
CA PRO A 899 25.02 99.21 -18.98
C PRO A 899 26.36 98.76 -18.37
N LYS A 900 27.38 98.55 -19.20
CA LYS A 900 28.75 98.20 -18.76
C LYS A 900 29.31 99.18 -17.72
N SER A 901 29.01 100.48 -17.82
CA SER A 901 29.44 101.48 -16.83
C SER A 901 28.83 101.25 -15.44
N VAL A 902 27.63 100.69 -15.36
CA VAL A 902 26.98 100.27 -14.11
C VAL A 902 27.68 99.02 -13.59
N ILE A 903 28.02 98.08 -14.47
CA ILE A 903 28.75 96.86 -14.11
C ILE A 903 30.16 97.20 -13.60
N GLU A 904 30.92 98.06 -14.28
CA GLU A 904 32.28 98.46 -13.88
C GLU A 904 32.31 99.31 -12.61
N LYS A 905 31.26 100.11 -12.34
CA LYS A 905 31.20 101.02 -11.19
C LYS A 905 30.69 100.35 -9.91
N TYR A 906 29.76 99.40 -10.04
CA TYR A 906 29.03 98.85 -8.89
C TYR A 906 29.28 97.35 -8.65
N SER A 907 30.03 96.67 -9.51
CA SER A 907 30.38 95.26 -9.29
C SER A 907 31.74 95.11 -8.62
N GLU A 908 31.86 94.18 -7.68
CA GLU A 908 33.16 93.74 -7.17
C GLU A 908 33.90 92.91 -8.23
N LYS A 909 35.13 93.31 -8.57
CA LYS A 909 35.96 92.56 -9.52
C LYS A 909 36.75 91.48 -8.78
N ILE A 910 36.19 90.28 -8.70
CA ILE A 910 36.85 89.11 -8.12
C ILE A 910 37.81 88.50 -9.17
N ASN A 911 39.09 88.34 -8.81
CA ASN A 911 40.04 87.61 -9.63
C ASN A 911 39.90 86.11 -9.36
N ALA A 912 39.22 85.39 -10.25
CA ALA A 912 39.03 83.95 -10.12
C ALA A 912 40.30 83.10 -10.33
N LYS A 913 41.50 83.70 -10.54
CA LYS A 913 42.76 82.93 -10.63
C LYS A 913 43.12 82.18 -9.36
N ASP A 914 42.58 82.57 -8.21
CA ASP A 914 42.75 81.86 -6.93
C ASP A 914 41.57 80.90 -6.61
N LEU A 915 40.58 80.79 -7.51
CA LEU A 915 39.48 79.81 -7.44
C LEU A 915 39.64 78.65 -8.44
N ILE A 916 40.76 78.62 -9.19
CA ILE A 916 41.09 77.55 -10.16
C ILE A 916 42.53 77.03 -9.94
N LYS A 917 43.03 77.12 -8.71
CA LYS A 917 44.18 76.34 -8.20
C LYS A 917 43.84 75.88 -6.76
N GLY A 918 43.68 74.61 -6.40
CA GLY A 918 43.73 73.37 -7.17
C GLY A 918 45.11 73.12 -7.77
N ASP A 919 46.16 72.89 -7.00
CA ASP A 919 46.16 72.23 -5.66
C ASP A 919 45.54 73.00 -4.49
#